data_AF-A0A2B7WLI0-F1
#
_entry.id   AF-A0A2B7WLI0-F1
#
_cell.length_a   1.000
_cell.length_b   1.000
_cell.length_c   1.000
_cell.angle_alpha   90.00
_cell.angle_beta   90.00
_cell.angle_gamma   90.00
#
_symmetry.space_group_name_H-M   'P 1'
#
loop_
_entity.id
_entity.type
_entity.pdbx_description
1 polymer ?
#
loop_
_entity_poly.entity_id
_entity_poly.type
_entity_poly.pdbx_seq_one_letter_code
_entity_poly.pdbx_strand_id
1 'polypeptide(L)'
;MIGTAGSFATEAHGSSELVKTDIREENSLNGVLGINQSDVQVPASSTVNGTVANITSATIPTEEQKMYNSHHQIFRGQEHVTTNANSFSKETQVSSATDSVDDSSQGVGRLWRERDTFTDSQHDTPNGSMTSTSLISPLPPPISTSPSTQLNNALGSESTPKSRLVPSGPDYSIYKPRSSIPARLSASTYAQQCVTAAHASRLNPYALHKGEQALLQDDLCHLHVTVYLNIRNGILRLWTRNPMLSVTREEALGCAKDFRWMNLASFAYDWLVRNGYINFGCIDIPRAPITAKRGRRKDGPTIVIIGAGMAGLGCARQLHGLFQQYPDTTTPPRVILLEGRKRIGGRIYSHPLKSLQSDKLTPGIRSTAEMGAQIIVGFDHGNPLDPIIRAQLALRYHLLRDISTIYDTDGTPVDELRDAMAEKLYNDILDRSGAYRHRSVFAPAAEGDRELIDSGRDSSADDGLTVRQYEEAAASGTIGLLLPTKRVRRGVGHKTADIKSSSGVPLSDLGATNNHSAAVACQAMGWKLRNGVTSHDSISLDGIARKSKTQSLGAVMDDGIRQYQKLLPLTPKDMRLLNWHFANLEYANASNIGKLSLSGWDQDMGNEFEGEHAQVVGGYQQVPRGLWSFPYKLDVRTNKPVKKISYDPRGVSSHKTTVYCEDGETIQADKIVFTAPLGVLKKGSIEFDPPLPDWKTGPVDRLGFGTMNKVILVFEKSFWDVDRDMFGLLREPTTQNSLSQADYSQNRGRFYLFWNCMKTSGLPVLIALMTGDAAHQAERMTDNEILGEVTSQLRNVFKDVAVPDPLETIVTRWGQDRFANGSYSYVGKDALPGDYDLMAKPIGNLYFAGEATCGTHPATVHGAYLSGLRAATEVLESVIGPIIFHKPLVPAKGKTANSIPIPAVDTTTSNSSPVNGRKRKEPPVKTPVQAIPPERPAAPPRSNNSFPSVSSVREAYDRAMWDAILGELGPAEPRPPKKPLNPFLLYQKDYWHICKNQCDESRRVSTGNANAKAPRDEIRQALGQMWRDAPGDIRQPYLDQITVHRRENDESLEKWKERIIEWERKTYEVKDRWCAANPFEAFEIQATKKHLDSIDGQGSNAGGDVELGRKVRKLE
;
A
#
# COMPACT_ATOMS: atom_id res chain seq x y z
N MET A 1 -37.35 -21.55 -52.93
CA MET A 1 -37.75 -22.78 -53.65
C MET A 1 -37.10 -23.96 -52.95
N ILE A 2 -37.83 -25.09 -52.78
CA ILE A 2 -37.34 -26.47 -52.48
C ILE A 2 -36.29 -26.62 -51.34
N GLY A 3 -36.53 -27.35 -50.24
CA GLY A 3 -37.76 -28.04 -49.80
C GLY A 3 -37.55 -28.95 -48.58
N THR A 4 -38.66 -29.25 -47.88
CA THR A 4 -39.06 -30.54 -47.21
C THR A 4 -37.99 -31.41 -46.50
N ALA A 5 -38.07 -31.73 -45.20
CA ALA A 5 -39.14 -32.30 -44.34
C ALA A 5 -39.32 -33.85 -44.44
N GLY A 6 -39.42 -34.52 -43.28
CA GLY A 6 -39.68 -35.97 -43.13
C GLY A 6 -39.48 -36.48 -41.69
N SER A 7 -40.26 -37.49 -41.25
CA SER A 7 -40.23 -38.09 -39.90
C SER A 7 -40.60 -39.60 -39.93
N PHE A 8 -40.91 -40.20 -38.76
CA PHE A 8 -41.20 -41.64 -38.49
C PHE A 8 -39.93 -42.54 -38.42
N ALA A 9 -39.75 -43.53 -37.52
CA ALA A 9 -40.63 -44.51 -36.81
C ALA A 9 -41.02 -45.72 -37.71
N THR A 10 -41.04 -47.00 -37.29
CA THR A 10 -40.87 -47.65 -35.96
C THR A 10 -40.49 -49.15 -36.09
N GLU A 11 -40.05 -49.82 -34.99
CA GLU A 11 -40.24 -51.27 -34.66
C GLU A 11 -39.57 -52.40 -35.51
N ALA A 12 -39.34 -53.66 -35.06
CA ALA A 12 -39.43 -54.36 -33.75
C ALA A 12 -38.65 -55.73 -33.72
N HIS A 13 -38.62 -56.41 -32.54
CA HIS A 13 -38.15 -57.79 -32.21
C HIS A 13 -36.61 -58.06 -32.19
N GLY A 14 -36.02 -58.96 -31.37
CA GLY A 14 -36.49 -59.76 -30.20
C GLY A 14 -35.85 -61.18 -30.16
N SER A 15 -35.68 -61.93 -29.04
CA SER A 15 -35.64 -61.62 -27.58
C SER A 15 -35.46 -62.91 -26.71
N SER A 16 -34.35 -63.08 -25.95
CA SER A 16 -34.17 -64.12 -24.90
C SER A 16 -32.95 -63.80 -23.96
N GLU A 17 -33.11 -63.54 -22.65
CA GLU A 17 -33.18 -64.48 -21.48
C GLU A 17 -31.80 -65.01 -20.97
N LEU A 18 -31.47 -65.11 -19.66
CA LEU A 18 -32.11 -64.64 -18.41
C LEU A 18 -31.16 -64.77 -17.16
N VAL A 19 -31.58 -64.21 -16.01
CA VAL A 19 -31.08 -64.42 -14.60
C VAL A 19 -29.70 -63.82 -14.23
N LYS A 20 -29.42 -63.19 -13.07
CA LYS A 20 -30.07 -62.37 -12.00
C LYS A 20 -28.90 -61.65 -11.27
N THR A 21 -28.99 -60.52 -10.56
CA THR A 21 -30.00 -60.07 -9.58
C THR A 21 -30.33 -58.57 -9.66
N ASP A 22 -31.51 -58.24 -9.14
CA ASP A 22 -32.18 -56.94 -9.04
C ASP A 22 -31.49 -55.98 -8.01
N ILE A 23 -31.84 -54.70 -7.81
CA ILE A 23 -33.09 -53.95 -8.07
C ILE A 23 -32.76 -52.55 -8.64
N ARG A 24 -33.69 -51.97 -9.41
CA ARG A 24 -33.63 -50.59 -9.92
C ARG A 24 -35.02 -49.92 -9.92
N GLU A 25 -35.01 -48.62 -10.20
CA GLU A 25 -36.11 -47.79 -10.73
C GLU A 25 -37.19 -47.23 -9.78
N GLU A 26 -37.97 -46.31 -10.34
CA GLU A 26 -38.58 -45.16 -9.68
C GLU A 26 -40.11 -45.29 -9.60
N ASN A 27 -40.75 -44.80 -8.53
CA ASN A 27 -41.68 -43.65 -8.57
C ASN A 27 -42.52 -43.46 -7.28
N SER A 28 -43.15 -42.27 -7.21
CA SER A 28 -44.29 -41.89 -6.35
C SER A 28 -44.04 -41.50 -4.88
N LEU A 29 -45.08 -40.86 -4.31
CA LEU A 29 -45.27 -40.42 -2.90
C LEU A 29 -44.36 -39.24 -2.49
N ASN A 30 -44.83 -37.97 -2.50
CA ASN A 30 -45.88 -37.37 -1.63
C ASN A 30 -45.79 -37.75 -0.15
N GLY A 31 -45.60 -36.76 0.74
CA GLY A 31 -46.12 -36.87 2.12
C GLY A 31 -45.22 -36.49 3.31
N VAL A 32 -44.57 -35.32 3.34
CA VAL A 32 -44.26 -34.63 4.63
C VAL A 32 -44.56 -33.12 4.56
N LEU A 33 -45.78 -32.78 4.12
CA LEU A 33 -46.43 -31.52 4.46
C LEU A 33 -47.68 -31.84 5.28
N GLY A 34 -47.58 -31.68 6.60
CA GLY A 34 -48.70 -31.89 7.52
C GLY A 34 -49.62 -30.68 7.55
N ILE A 35 -50.56 -30.58 6.62
CA ILE A 35 -51.70 -29.67 6.69
C ILE A 35 -52.97 -30.51 6.80
N ASN A 36 -53.65 -30.43 7.94
CA ASN A 36 -55.06 -30.80 8.01
C ASN A 36 -55.89 -29.66 7.41
N GLN A 37 -56.87 -29.99 6.56
CA GLN A 37 -57.83 -29.02 6.01
C GLN A 37 -59.28 -29.46 6.26
N SER A 38 -60.01 -28.59 6.92
CA SER A 38 -61.48 -28.52 7.04
C SER A 38 -61.77 -27.09 7.55
N ASP A 39 -62.60 -26.24 6.92
CA ASP A 39 -63.51 -26.45 5.80
C ASP A 39 -63.61 -25.26 4.83
N VAL A 40 -64.11 -25.55 3.63
CA VAL A 40 -65.11 -24.78 2.83
C VAL A 40 -65.49 -23.40 3.40
N GLN A 41 -65.38 -22.25 2.68
CA GLN A 41 -66.05 -21.97 1.40
C GLN A 41 -65.48 -20.72 0.66
N VAL A 42 -65.89 -20.51 -0.60
CA VAL A 42 -65.60 -19.36 -1.48
C VAL A 42 -66.96 -18.75 -1.91
N PRO A 43 -67.16 -17.41 -1.85
CA PRO A 43 -67.00 -16.58 -3.07
C PRO A 43 -66.48 -15.15 -2.84
N ALA A 44 -66.22 -14.45 -3.95
CA ALA A 44 -65.79 -13.04 -4.01
C ALA A 44 -66.88 -12.11 -4.57
N SER A 45 -66.57 -10.80 -4.68
CA SER A 45 -67.46 -9.68 -5.06
C SER A 45 -68.49 -9.29 -3.95
N SER A 46 -69.04 -8.08 -3.90
CA SER A 46 -69.03 -6.98 -4.88
C SER A 46 -69.00 -5.56 -4.25
N THR A 47 -68.76 -4.58 -5.12
CA THR A 47 -69.05 -3.13 -5.07
C THR A 47 -70.22 -2.66 -4.17
N VAL A 48 -70.13 -1.44 -3.61
CA VAL A 48 -71.17 -0.37 -3.63
C VAL A 48 -70.66 0.97 -3.03
N ASN A 49 -71.24 2.10 -3.45
CA ASN A 49 -70.95 3.48 -2.99
C ASN A 49 -71.93 3.99 -1.91
N GLY A 50 -71.52 5.00 -1.14
CA GLY A 50 -72.38 5.81 -0.24
C GLY A 50 -71.52 6.70 0.66
N THR A 51 -71.33 8.02 0.52
CA THR A 51 -72.16 9.18 0.14
C THR A 51 -72.73 9.97 1.34
N VAL A 52 -71.89 10.91 1.83
CA VAL A 52 -72.19 12.31 2.23
C VAL A 52 -73.34 12.65 3.21
N ALA A 53 -72.97 13.20 4.38
CA ALA A 53 -73.52 14.41 5.03
C ALA A 53 -72.54 14.88 6.14
N ASN A 54 -71.92 16.07 6.11
CA ASN A 54 -72.42 17.43 6.42
C ASN A 54 -72.89 17.65 7.87
N ILE A 55 -72.20 18.54 8.62
CA ILE A 55 -72.71 19.77 9.27
C ILE A 55 -71.57 20.57 9.96
N THR A 56 -71.83 21.86 10.20
CA THR A 56 -70.94 23.02 10.45
C THR A 56 -70.44 23.23 11.90
N SER A 57 -69.60 24.28 12.09
CA SER A 57 -69.36 25.08 13.32
C SER A 57 -68.33 24.54 14.35
N ALA A 58 -67.65 25.34 15.19
CA ALA A 58 -67.39 26.79 15.18
C ALA A 58 -66.24 27.21 16.16
N THR A 59 -65.60 28.35 15.85
CA THR A 59 -64.98 29.38 16.73
C THR A 59 -63.90 29.05 17.78
N ILE A 60 -63.00 30.03 17.93
CA ILE A 60 -61.85 30.19 18.85
C ILE A 60 -62.31 30.40 20.32
N PRO A 61 -61.44 30.12 21.32
CA PRO A 61 -61.14 31.17 22.30
C PRO A 61 -59.64 31.40 22.54
N THR A 62 -59.29 32.63 22.93
CA THR A 62 -57.94 33.15 23.23
C THR A 62 -57.96 34.02 24.47
N GLU A 63 -56.92 33.97 25.30
CA GLU A 63 -56.40 35.07 26.16
C GLU A 63 -54.98 34.66 26.64
N GLU A 64 -53.91 35.41 26.34
CA GLU A 64 -53.35 36.58 27.06
C GLU A 64 -52.44 36.21 28.27
N GLN A 65 -51.44 36.99 28.76
CA GLN A 65 -51.06 38.41 28.60
C GLN A 65 -49.56 38.59 29.00
N LYS A 66 -48.65 39.30 28.28
CA LYS A 66 -48.23 40.74 28.42
C LYS A 66 -46.96 40.91 27.54
N MET A 67 -46.66 41.93 26.71
CA MET A 67 -46.78 43.41 26.73
C MET A 67 -45.46 44.14 27.07
N TYR A 68 -44.76 44.72 26.07
CA TYR A 68 -44.40 46.16 25.96
C TYR A 68 -43.76 46.55 24.59
N ASN A 69 -43.65 47.86 24.32
CA ASN A 69 -43.46 48.54 23.01
C ASN A 69 -41.99 48.59 22.48
N SER A 70 -41.57 49.18 21.32
CA SER A 70 -42.14 50.30 20.51
C SER A 70 -41.60 50.52 19.05
N HIS A 71 -42.48 51.09 18.19
CA HIS A 71 -42.31 52.06 17.04
C HIS A 71 -41.49 51.81 15.71
N HIS A 72 -42.23 51.93 14.58
CA HIS A 72 -42.02 52.70 13.29
C HIS A 72 -40.72 52.61 12.44
N GLN A 73 -40.66 52.87 11.11
CA GLN A 73 -41.58 53.42 10.05
C GLN A 73 -41.62 52.49 8.78
N ILE A 74 -42.60 52.36 7.85
CA ILE A 74 -43.22 53.21 6.76
C ILE A 74 -42.19 53.92 5.83
N PHE A 75 -42.21 54.01 4.47
CA PHE A 75 -43.11 53.77 3.29
C PHE A 75 -42.45 52.83 2.22
N ARG A 76 -43.00 52.33 1.08
CA ARG A 76 -44.26 52.44 0.26
C ARG A 76 -44.23 53.28 -1.06
N GLY A 77 -44.17 52.63 -2.23
CA GLY A 77 -44.40 53.11 -3.63
C GLY A 77 -43.99 52.02 -4.66
N GLN A 78 -44.65 51.68 -5.79
CA GLN A 78 -45.28 52.40 -6.94
C GLN A 78 -44.28 53.06 -7.93
N GLU A 79 -44.43 53.05 -9.27
CA GLU A 79 -45.22 52.23 -10.25
C GLU A 79 -44.82 52.62 -11.71
N HIS A 80 -45.29 51.90 -12.75
CA HIS A 80 -45.31 52.29 -14.20
C HIS A 80 -43.95 52.44 -14.97
N VAL A 81 -43.71 51.84 -16.17
CA VAL A 81 -44.22 52.10 -17.57
C VAL A 81 -43.54 53.36 -18.21
N THR A 82 -42.96 53.38 -19.43
CA THR A 82 -43.52 53.03 -20.77
C THR A 82 -42.45 52.84 -21.90
N THR A 83 -42.70 51.91 -22.84
CA THR A 83 -42.49 51.93 -24.33
C THR A 83 -41.24 52.50 -25.09
N ASN A 84 -40.71 51.63 -25.99
CA ASN A 84 -40.55 51.77 -27.47
C ASN A 84 -39.32 52.39 -28.20
N ALA A 85 -39.05 51.72 -29.34
CA ALA A 85 -38.66 52.21 -30.68
C ALA A 85 -37.17 52.29 -31.13
N ASN A 86 -36.84 51.45 -32.14
CA ASN A 86 -36.24 51.79 -33.47
C ASN A 86 -34.84 52.49 -33.54
N SER A 87 -33.99 52.36 -34.58
CA SER A 87 -34.05 51.68 -35.90
C SER A 87 -32.71 51.80 -36.67
N PHE A 88 -32.36 50.80 -37.53
CA PHE A 88 -31.41 50.91 -38.70
C PHE A 88 -29.92 51.24 -38.34
N SER A 89 -28.84 51.07 -39.14
CA SER A 89 -28.48 50.55 -40.49
C SER A 89 -27.10 49.84 -40.35
N LYS A 90 -26.65 48.80 -41.08
CA LYS A 90 -26.55 48.43 -42.52
C LYS A 90 -25.19 48.83 -43.18
N GLU A 91 -24.51 47.83 -43.79
CA GLU A 91 -23.28 47.88 -44.64
C GLU A 91 -21.96 48.39 -44.00
N THR A 92 -20.75 47.91 -44.39
CA THR A 92 -20.18 47.91 -45.76
C THR A 92 -19.12 46.79 -45.99
N GLN A 93 -18.99 46.28 -47.22
CA GLN A 93 -17.87 45.43 -47.68
C GLN A 93 -16.76 46.24 -48.35
N VAL A 94 -15.49 45.83 -48.23
CA VAL A 94 -14.42 46.12 -49.20
C VAL A 94 -13.53 44.88 -49.36
N SER A 95 -13.10 44.60 -50.59
CA SER A 95 -12.24 43.47 -50.98
C SER A 95 -11.03 43.95 -51.79
N SER A 96 -9.87 43.29 -51.63
CA SER A 96 -8.76 43.34 -52.58
C SER A 96 -8.00 42.00 -52.58
N ALA A 97 -7.29 41.71 -53.67
CA ALA A 97 -6.62 40.44 -53.95
C ALA A 97 -5.22 40.68 -54.55
N THR A 98 -4.58 39.63 -55.11
CA THR A 98 -3.21 39.56 -55.68
C THR A 98 -2.08 39.53 -54.64
N ASP A 99 -1.00 38.74 -54.79
CA ASP A 99 -0.73 37.68 -55.79
C ASP A 99 0.24 36.57 -55.29
N SER A 100 0.46 35.55 -56.13
CA SER A 100 1.20 34.30 -55.89
C SER A 100 2.72 34.39 -55.69
N VAL A 101 3.31 33.44 -54.94
CA VAL A 101 4.51 32.62 -55.32
C VAL A 101 4.44 31.25 -54.61
N ASP A 102 4.84 30.16 -55.27
CA ASP A 102 4.99 28.81 -54.68
C ASP A 102 6.30 28.63 -53.88
N ASP A 103 6.29 27.84 -52.81
CA ASP A 103 7.33 26.82 -52.56
C ASP A 103 6.80 25.68 -51.67
N SER A 104 7.49 24.53 -51.72
CA SER A 104 7.11 23.26 -51.11
C SER A 104 8.04 22.84 -49.98
N SER A 105 7.50 22.43 -48.83
CA SER A 105 8.25 21.63 -47.84
C SER A 105 7.33 20.90 -46.86
N GLN A 106 7.76 19.74 -46.37
CA GLN A 106 7.08 19.00 -45.30
C GLN A 106 7.57 19.48 -43.92
N GLY A 107 6.64 19.69 -42.98
CA GLY A 107 6.88 20.35 -41.69
C GLY A 107 6.43 19.56 -40.46
N VAL A 108 7.09 18.43 -40.22
CA VAL A 108 7.22 17.68 -38.94
C VAL A 108 6.50 18.27 -37.71
N GLY A 109 5.47 17.56 -37.21
CA GLY A 109 4.99 17.74 -35.84
C GLY A 109 5.96 17.12 -34.83
N ARG A 110 6.41 17.89 -33.82
CA ARG A 110 7.20 17.38 -32.69
C ARG A 110 6.35 17.30 -31.42
N LEU A 111 5.97 16.09 -31.04
CA LEU A 111 5.57 15.79 -29.66
C LEU A 111 6.82 15.63 -28.79
N TRP A 112 6.77 16.16 -27.57
CA TRP A 112 7.79 15.92 -26.55
C TRP A 112 7.46 14.63 -25.81
N ARG A 113 8.45 13.78 -25.58
CA ARG A 113 8.34 12.60 -24.69
C ARG A 113 9.30 12.80 -23.52
N GLU A 114 8.80 12.54 -22.32
CA GLU A 114 9.57 12.68 -21.08
C GLU A 114 10.50 11.48 -20.83
N ARG A 115 11.33 11.58 -19.79
CA ARG A 115 12.48 10.70 -19.57
C ARG A 115 12.20 9.65 -18.48
N ASP A 116 12.02 8.40 -18.89
CA ASP A 116 12.12 7.25 -17.98
C ASP A 116 13.43 6.48 -18.20
N THR A 117 14.27 6.44 -17.15
CA THR A 117 15.53 5.70 -17.14
C THR A 117 15.35 4.28 -16.61
N PHE A 118 15.34 3.30 -17.53
CA PHE A 118 15.48 1.88 -17.19
C PHE A 118 16.91 1.55 -16.72
N THR A 119 17.03 0.71 -15.68
CA THR A 119 18.08 -0.33 -15.47
C THR A 119 17.88 -1.00 -14.10
N ASP A 120 18.18 -2.28 -13.89
CA ASP A 120 18.20 -3.43 -14.82
C ASP A 120 18.02 -4.73 -14.00
N SER A 121 17.57 -5.81 -14.63
CA SER A 121 17.28 -7.09 -13.96
C SER A 121 18.29 -8.18 -14.33
N GLN A 122 19.01 -8.70 -13.34
CA GLN A 122 19.68 -10.00 -13.45
C GLN A 122 19.25 -10.93 -12.33
N HIS A 123 18.31 -11.81 -12.65
CA HIS A 123 17.90 -12.92 -11.81
C HIS A 123 17.78 -14.16 -12.69
N ASP A 124 18.79 -15.03 -12.64
CA ASP A 124 18.75 -16.32 -13.33
C ASP A 124 19.16 -17.43 -12.36
N THR A 125 18.41 -18.53 -12.38
CA THR A 125 18.59 -19.68 -11.49
C THR A 125 18.22 -20.97 -12.22
N PRO A 126 19.20 -21.78 -12.67
CA PRO A 126 18.92 -23.09 -13.22
C PRO A 126 18.51 -24.05 -12.10
N ASN A 127 17.34 -24.66 -12.25
CA ASN A 127 16.87 -25.74 -11.38
C ASN A 127 17.13 -27.09 -12.06
N GLY A 128 17.70 -28.06 -11.34
CA GLY A 128 18.17 -29.31 -11.93
C GLY A 128 18.30 -30.42 -10.90
N SER A 129 17.25 -31.25 -10.78
CA SER A 129 17.24 -32.40 -9.88
C SER A 129 17.77 -33.65 -10.59
N MET A 130 18.54 -34.47 -9.86
CA MET A 130 18.81 -35.86 -10.20
C MET A 130 18.74 -36.72 -8.94
N THR A 131 17.93 -37.77 -9.02
CA THR A 131 17.73 -38.76 -7.94
C THR A 131 18.52 -40.03 -8.21
N SER A 132 19.16 -40.59 -7.17
CA SER A 132 19.65 -41.98 -7.21
C SER A 132 19.49 -42.68 -5.88
N THR A 133 18.99 -43.92 -5.95
CA THR A 133 18.61 -44.79 -4.83
C THR A 133 19.75 -45.26 -3.95
N SER A 134 19.44 -45.55 -2.68
CA SER A 134 19.90 -46.77 -2.00
C SER A 134 18.92 -47.18 -0.90
N LEU A 135 18.74 -48.49 -0.73
CA LEU A 135 17.89 -49.12 0.29
C LEU A 135 18.72 -49.46 1.55
N ILE A 136 18.05 -49.59 2.70
CA ILE A 136 18.19 -50.65 3.73
C ILE A 136 17.57 -50.15 5.05
N SER A 137 16.71 -50.97 5.66
CA SER A 137 16.19 -50.79 7.03
C SER A 137 17.03 -51.58 8.03
N PRO A 138 16.94 -51.24 9.33
CA PRO A 138 16.58 -52.28 10.30
C PRO A 138 15.39 -51.90 11.20
N LEU A 139 14.71 -52.93 11.71
CA LEU A 139 13.66 -52.85 12.74
C LEU A 139 14.27 -52.85 14.17
N PRO A 140 13.52 -52.39 15.20
CA PRO A 140 14.03 -52.29 16.58
C PRO A 140 13.81 -53.57 17.41
N PRO A 141 14.61 -53.77 18.49
CA PRO A 141 14.34 -54.78 19.52
C PRO A 141 13.42 -54.26 20.65
N PRO A 142 12.75 -55.13 21.45
CA PRO A 142 11.63 -54.71 22.32
C PRO A 142 11.81 -54.95 23.85
N ILE A 143 11.04 -54.18 24.63
CA ILE A 143 10.37 -54.50 25.92
C ILE A 143 11.18 -55.16 27.08
N SER A 144 11.15 -54.51 28.26
CA SER A 144 11.13 -55.19 29.57
C SER A 144 10.46 -54.29 30.64
N THR A 145 10.06 -54.84 31.80
CA THR A 145 9.01 -54.27 32.68
C THR A 145 9.27 -54.34 34.19
N SER A 146 9.15 -53.19 34.88
CA SER A 146 8.65 -53.04 36.28
C SER A 146 9.46 -53.72 37.41
N PRO A 147 9.07 -53.66 38.72
CA PRO A 147 8.05 -52.87 39.42
C PRO A 147 8.56 -52.12 40.69
N SER A 148 7.62 -51.52 41.46
CA SER A 148 7.72 -51.13 42.90
C SER A 148 8.61 -49.91 43.25
N THR A 149 8.41 -49.18 44.37
CA THR A 149 7.54 -49.41 45.55
C THR A 149 6.83 -48.12 46.01
N GLN A 150 5.65 -48.22 46.61
CA GLN A 150 4.98 -47.11 47.32
C GLN A 150 5.51 -46.95 48.75
N LEU A 151 5.45 -45.74 49.30
CA LEU A 151 5.21 -45.56 50.73
C LEU A 151 4.53 -44.20 50.99
N ASN A 152 3.35 -44.24 51.61
CA ASN A 152 2.66 -43.04 52.10
C ASN A 152 3.26 -42.63 53.45
N ASN A 153 3.28 -41.33 53.72
CA ASN A 153 2.81 -40.82 55.00
C ASN A 153 2.45 -39.34 54.89
N ALA A 154 1.43 -38.92 55.65
CA ALA A 154 0.97 -37.56 55.70
C ALA A 154 1.06 -37.05 57.14
N LEU A 155 1.52 -35.81 57.31
CA LEU A 155 1.15 -34.85 58.36
C LEU A 155 1.75 -33.49 58.00
N GLY A 156 1.08 -32.41 58.41
CA GLY A 156 1.36 -31.06 57.90
C GLY A 156 2.32 -30.24 58.76
N SER A 157 2.90 -29.21 58.15
CA SER A 157 3.48 -28.06 58.83
C SER A 157 3.24 -26.80 57.99
N GLU A 158 2.87 -25.71 58.63
CA GLU A 158 2.76 -24.41 57.98
C GLU A 158 4.15 -23.95 57.50
N SER A 159 4.25 -23.40 56.29
CA SER A 159 5.45 -22.69 55.88
C SER A 159 5.12 -21.50 54.99
N THR A 160 5.88 -20.43 55.25
CA THR A 160 5.83 -19.11 54.62
C THR A 160 5.80 -19.14 53.08
N PRO A 161 5.20 -18.12 52.43
CA PRO A 161 5.12 -18.06 50.97
C PRO A 161 6.51 -18.03 50.35
N LYS A 162 6.94 -19.16 49.77
CA LYS A 162 8.21 -19.27 49.07
C LYS A 162 8.26 -18.27 47.92
N SER A 163 9.38 -17.56 47.82
CA SER A 163 9.68 -16.68 46.69
C SER A 163 9.39 -17.39 45.37
N ARG A 164 8.54 -16.79 44.54
CA ARG A 164 8.15 -17.35 43.24
C ARG A 164 9.36 -17.24 42.32
N LEU A 165 10.09 -18.35 42.19
CA LEU A 165 11.26 -18.47 41.31
C LEU A 165 10.98 -17.80 39.96
N VAL A 166 11.84 -16.84 39.61
CA VAL A 166 11.81 -16.18 38.30
C VAL A 166 11.93 -17.27 37.24
N PRO A 167 11.04 -17.33 36.23
CA PRO A 167 11.18 -18.29 35.15
C PRO A 167 12.55 -18.14 34.49
N SER A 168 13.29 -19.24 34.36
CA SER A 168 14.46 -19.29 33.49
C SER A 168 14.08 -18.77 32.12
N GLY A 169 14.85 -17.83 31.58
CA GLY A 169 14.59 -17.29 30.24
C GLY A 169 14.56 -18.40 29.18
N PRO A 170 13.85 -18.19 28.05
CA PRO A 170 13.79 -19.16 26.97
C PRO A 170 15.20 -19.52 26.52
N ASP A 171 15.48 -20.82 26.43
CA ASP A 171 16.78 -21.31 26.00
C ASP A 171 16.93 -21.12 24.49
N TYR A 172 17.56 -20.01 24.10
CA TYR A 172 17.85 -19.72 22.70
C TYR A 172 19.01 -20.54 22.11
N SER A 173 19.68 -21.42 22.88
CA SER A 173 20.81 -22.21 22.37
C SER A 173 20.43 -23.16 21.23
N ILE A 174 19.14 -23.51 21.13
CA ILE A 174 18.57 -24.32 20.05
C ILE A 174 18.48 -23.57 18.71
N TYR A 175 18.45 -22.23 18.71
CA TYR A 175 18.34 -21.41 17.50
C TYR A 175 19.71 -20.97 16.99
N LYS A 176 19.88 -20.95 15.67
CA LYS A 176 21.15 -20.61 15.03
C LYS A 176 21.15 -19.15 14.53
N PRO A 177 21.99 -18.25 15.09
CA PRO A 177 22.15 -16.90 14.56
C PRO A 177 22.49 -16.92 13.06
N ARG A 178 21.95 -15.95 12.31
CA ARG A 178 22.13 -15.77 10.86
C ARG A 178 21.57 -16.89 9.98
N SER A 179 20.80 -17.86 10.49
CA SER A 179 20.24 -18.94 9.65
C SER A 179 19.37 -18.42 8.49
N SER A 180 18.64 -17.33 8.72
CA SER A 180 17.71 -16.72 7.76
C SER A 180 18.34 -15.61 6.89
N ILE A 181 19.64 -15.34 7.06
CA ILE A 181 20.39 -14.36 6.26
C ILE A 181 21.08 -15.11 5.11
N PRO A 182 20.66 -14.95 3.84
CA PRO A 182 21.18 -15.75 2.75
C PRO A 182 22.67 -15.52 2.50
N ALA A 183 23.50 -16.52 2.81
CA ALA A 183 24.96 -16.42 2.71
C ALA A 183 25.53 -16.20 1.28
N ARG A 184 24.67 -16.30 0.24
CA ARG A 184 25.02 -15.99 -1.16
C ARG A 184 24.78 -14.53 -1.55
N LEU A 185 24.06 -13.74 -0.75
CA LEU A 185 23.82 -12.32 -1.03
C LEU A 185 24.91 -11.45 -0.38
N SER A 186 25.24 -10.33 -1.04
CA SER A 186 26.06 -9.29 -0.41
C SER A 186 25.29 -8.63 0.74
N ALA A 187 26.02 -8.05 1.71
CA ALA A 187 25.40 -7.41 2.87
C ALA A 187 24.52 -6.21 2.47
N SER A 188 24.92 -5.42 1.47
CA SER A 188 24.14 -4.30 0.93
C SER A 188 22.94 -4.77 0.08
N THR A 189 23.09 -5.82 -0.73
CA THR A 189 21.94 -6.40 -1.49
C THR A 189 20.89 -6.99 -0.53
N TYR A 190 21.33 -7.64 0.56
CA TYR A 190 20.43 -8.08 1.62
C TYR A 190 19.75 -6.90 2.32
N ALA A 191 20.52 -5.86 2.68
CA ALA A 191 19.99 -4.65 3.31
C ALA A 191 18.96 -3.94 2.44
N GLN A 192 19.24 -3.72 1.15
CA GLN A 192 18.31 -3.12 0.18
C GLN A 192 16.99 -3.90 0.13
N GLN A 193 17.04 -5.24 0.05
CA GLN A 193 15.84 -6.08 0.10
C GLN A 193 15.07 -5.96 1.43
N CYS A 194 15.76 -5.72 2.55
CA CYS A 194 15.13 -5.47 3.84
C CYS A 194 14.50 -4.06 3.91
N VAL A 195 15.16 -3.05 3.35
CA VAL A 195 14.64 -1.68 3.22
C VAL A 195 13.36 -1.66 2.38
N THR A 196 13.38 -2.25 1.18
CA THR A 196 12.19 -2.41 0.34
C THR A 196 11.07 -3.19 1.03
N ALA A 197 11.40 -4.24 1.81
CA ALA A 197 10.40 -4.98 2.56
C ALA A 197 9.73 -4.18 3.70
N ALA A 198 10.43 -3.21 4.30
CA ALA A 198 9.84 -2.30 5.27
C ALA A 198 8.84 -1.33 4.61
N HIS A 199 9.23 -0.72 3.48
CA HIS A 199 8.34 0.11 2.67
C HIS A 199 7.10 -0.66 2.21
N ALA A 200 7.25 -1.86 1.65
CA ALA A 200 6.15 -2.75 1.27
C ALA A 200 5.28 -3.23 2.47
N SER A 201 5.69 -2.93 3.71
CA SER A 201 4.95 -3.21 4.94
C SER A 201 4.39 -1.95 5.62
N ARG A 202 4.50 -0.76 5.01
CA ARG A 202 4.10 0.55 5.59
C ARG A 202 4.88 0.90 6.86
N LEU A 203 6.16 0.56 6.90
CA LEU A 203 7.07 0.82 8.02
C LEU A 203 8.32 1.57 7.53
N ASN A 204 8.71 2.64 8.23
CA ASN A 204 9.93 3.38 7.91
C ASN A 204 11.16 2.48 8.20
N PRO A 205 11.98 2.09 7.21
CA PRO A 205 13.13 1.20 7.44
C PRO A 205 14.17 1.75 8.40
N TYR A 206 14.26 3.08 8.54
CA TYR A 206 15.28 3.79 9.31
C TYR A 206 14.83 4.28 10.69
N ALA A 207 13.54 4.14 11.05
CA ALA A 207 13.00 4.62 12.31
C ALA A 207 12.11 3.58 13.02
N LEU A 208 12.00 3.68 14.34
CA LEU A 208 10.97 2.96 15.10
C LEU A 208 9.57 3.44 14.67
N HIS A 209 8.63 2.52 14.56
CA HIS A 209 7.22 2.87 14.51
C HIS A 209 6.74 3.32 15.90
N LYS A 210 5.72 4.19 15.98
CA LYS A 210 5.22 4.76 17.25
C LYS A 210 4.89 3.67 18.30
N GLY A 211 4.31 2.56 17.85
CA GLY A 211 3.98 1.40 18.70
C GLY A 211 5.17 0.47 19.02
N GLU A 212 6.31 0.62 18.35
CA GLU A 212 7.58 -0.02 18.73
C GLU A 212 8.26 0.83 19.81
N GLN A 213 8.36 2.14 19.58
CA GLN A 213 8.97 3.09 20.52
C GLN A 213 8.26 3.10 21.89
N ALA A 214 6.92 3.14 21.90
CA ALA A 214 6.14 3.09 23.15
C ALA A 214 6.38 1.83 24.01
N LEU A 215 6.92 0.75 23.43
CA LEU A 215 7.27 -0.49 24.14
C LEU A 215 8.77 -0.65 24.41
N LEU A 216 9.63 0.06 23.67
CA LEU A 216 11.09 -0.11 23.69
C LEU A 216 11.84 1.06 24.33
N GLN A 217 11.28 2.27 24.37
CA GLN A 217 12.02 3.51 24.67
C GLN A 217 12.73 3.53 26.04
N ASP A 218 12.16 2.83 27.03
CA ASP A 218 12.66 2.76 28.41
C ASP A 218 13.62 1.55 28.64
N ASP A 219 13.78 0.63 27.67
CA ASP A 219 14.56 -0.61 27.78
C ASP A 219 15.64 -0.82 26.69
N LEU A 220 15.50 -0.14 25.55
CA LEU A 220 16.43 -0.23 24.43
C LEU A 220 17.46 0.91 24.50
N CYS A 221 18.76 0.57 24.50
CA CYS A 221 19.82 1.55 24.30
C CYS A 221 19.71 2.15 22.89
N HIS A 222 19.82 3.48 22.76
CA HIS A 222 19.63 4.17 21.48
C HIS A 222 20.59 3.67 20.38
N LEU A 223 21.83 3.32 20.73
CA LEU A 223 22.83 2.74 19.80
C LEU A 223 22.44 1.36 19.25
N HIS A 224 21.49 0.66 19.89
CA HIS A 224 20.95 -0.63 19.44
C HIS A 224 19.71 -0.50 18.53
N VAL A 225 19.14 0.71 18.32
CA VAL A 225 18.01 0.93 17.41
C VAL A 225 18.31 0.44 15.99
N THR A 226 19.49 0.80 15.45
CA THR A 226 20.03 0.29 14.18
C THR A 226 19.95 -1.25 14.06
N VAL A 227 20.24 -1.96 15.15
CA VAL A 227 20.27 -3.43 15.19
C VAL A 227 18.85 -4.00 15.20
N TYR A 228 17.95 -3.39 15.98
CA TYR A 228 16.53 -3.75 15.99
C TYR A 228 15.89 -3.56 14.60
N LEU A 229 16.13 -2.42 13.96
CA LEU A 229 15.63 -2.10 12.62
C LEU A 229 16.15 -3.12 11.59
N ASN A 230 17.45 -3.44 11.60
CA ASN A 230 18.03 -4.47 10.73
C ASN A 230 17.36 -5.85 10.91
N ILE A 231 17.00 -6.22 12.14
CA ILE A 231 16.32 -7.49 12.44
C ILE A 231 14.86 -7.45 11.98
N ARG A 232 14.10 -6.41 12.34
CA ARG A 232 12.71 -6.19 11.93
C ARG A 232 12.57 -6.20 10.40
N ASN A 233 13.39 -5.42 9.71
CA ASN A 233 13.39 -5.33 8.25
C ASN A 233 13.80 -6.69 7.61
N GLY A 234 14.67 -7.47 8.27
CA GLY A 234 14.98 -8.84 7.90
C GLY A 234 13.81 -9.82 8.01
N ILE A 235 13.00 -9.71 9.06
CA ILE A 235 11.78 -10.52 9.25
C ILE A 235 10.72 -10.15 8.21
N LEU A 236 10.52 -8.85 7.96
CA LEU A 236 9.64 -8.37 6.89
C LEU A 236 10.05 -8.90 5.51
N ARG A 237 11.36 -8.97 5.24
CA ARG A 237 11.91 -9.55 4.00
C ARG A 237 11.58 -11.04 3.83
N LEU A 238 11.42 -11.82 4.91
CA LEU A 238 10.97 -13.21 4.81
C LEU A 238 9.51 -13.27 4.32
N TRP A 239 8.64 -12.46 4.93
CA TRP A 239 7.23 -12.37 4.57
C TRP A 239 7.01 -11.87 3.14
N THR A 240 7.58 -10.71 2.77
CA THR A 240 7.36 -10.11 1.45
C THR A 240 7.96 -10.93 0.29
N ARG A 241 8.94 -11.80 0.57
CA ARG A 241 9.49 -12.73 -0.44
C ARG A 241 8.62 -13.96 -0.69
N ASN A 242 7.72 -14.33 0.24
CA ASN A 242 6.76 -15.41 0.03
C ASN A 242 5.54 -15.31 0.98
N PRO A 243 4.57 -14.42 0.73
CA PRO A 243 3.41 -14.21 1.60
C PRO A 243 2.36 -15.35 1.51
N MET A 244 2.68 -16.47 0.86
CA MET A 244 1.90 -17.71 0.89
C MET A 244 2.14 -18.53 2.17
N LEU A 245 3.25 -18.30 2.87
CA LEU A 245 3.68 -19.07 4.03
C LEU A 245 3.78 -18.18 5.26
N SER A 246 3.40 -18.71 6.43
CA SER A 246 3.65 -18.04 7.70
C SER A 246 5.14 -18.06 8.03
N VAL A 247 5.74 -16.90 8.29
CA VAL A 247 7.08 -16.79 8.87
C VAL A 247 7.03 -17.38 10.28
N THR A 248 7.93 -18.31 10.59
CA THR A 248 8.02 -18.93 11.92
C THR A 248 8.89 -18.13 12.89
N ARG A 249 8.74 -18.37 14.20
CA ARG A 249 9.62 -17.77 15.22
C ARG A 249 11.08 -18.20 15.04
N GLU A 250 11.34 -19.43 14.59
CA GLU A 250 12.71 -19.90 14.30
C GLU A 250 13.36 -19.08 13.19
N GLU A 251 12.67 -18.89 12.07
CA GLU A 251 13.18 -18.08 10.96
C GLU A 251 13.36 -16.61 11.36
N ALA A 252 12.47 -16.05 12.17
CA ALA A 252 12.60 -14.68 12.66
C ALA A 252 13.78 -14.50 13.63
N LEU A 253 14.00 -15.46 14.54
CA LEU A 253 15.20 -15.51 15.38
C LEU A 253 16.48 -15.69 14.54
N GLY A 254 16.39 -16.41 13.42
CA GLY A 254 17.45 -16.56 12.43
C GLY A 254 17.91 -15.26 11.74
N CYS A 255 17.14 -14.17 11.84
CA CYS A 255 17.58 -12.84 11.40
C CYS A 255 18.56 -12.16 12.38
N ALA A 256 18.67 -12.64 13.63
CA ALA A 256 19.63 -12.12 14.59
C ALA A 256 21.08 -12.49 14.20
N LYS A 257 22.00 -11.52 14.19
CA LYS A 257 23.40 -11.75 13.78
C LYS A 257 24.31 -12.33 14.88
N ASP A 258 23.84 -12.33 16.13
CA ASP A 258 24.52 -12.80 17.34
C ASP A 258 23.45 -13.24 18.36
N PHE A 259 23.75 -14.21 19.23
CA PHE A 259 22.83 -14.68 20.27
C PHE A 259 22.32 -13.56 21.20
N ARG A 260 23.11 -12.51 21.44
CA ARG A 260 22.70 -11.37 22.30
C ARG A 260 21.52 -10.57 21.74
N TRP A 261 21.16 -10.76 20.46
CA TRP A 261 20.03 -10.08 19.82
C TRP A 261 18.77 -10.96 19.72
N MET A 262 18.78 -12.20 20.24
CA MET A 262 17.62 -13.11 20.14
C MET A 262 16.36 -12.56 20.83
N ASN A 263 16.50 -11.86 21.95
CA ASN A 263 15.39 -11.15 22.59
C ASN A 263 14.78 -10.05 21.68
N LEU A 264 15.62 -9.27 20.97
CA LEU A 264 15.14 -8.26 20.00
C LEU A 264 14.40 -8.91 18.83
N ALA A 265 14.91 -10.04 18.32
CA ALA A 265 14.28 -10.79 17.25
C ALA A 265 12.96 -11.45 17.68
N SER A 266 12.87 -11.97 18.91
CA SER A 266 11.60 -12.45 19.47
C SER A 266 10.60 -11.30 19.60
N PHE A 267 11.00 -10.15 20.17
CA PHE A 267 10.10 -8.99 20.28
C PHE A 267 9.65 -8.49 18.90
N ALA A 268 10.56 -8.38 17.92
CA ALA A 268 10.22 -7.99 16.56
C ALA A 268 9.20 -8.96 15.93
N TYR A 269 9.39 -10.27 16.10
CA TYR A 269 8.41 -11.28 15.67
C TYR A 269 7.05 -11.11 16.34
N ASP A 270 7.02 -11.04 17.68
CA ASP A 270 5.79 -10.89 18.46
C ASP A 270 5.02 -9.62 18.07
N TRP A 271 5.75 -8.52 17.84
CA TRP A 271 5.18 -7.23 17.44
C TRP A 271 4.64 -7.26 16.01
N LEU A 272 5.40 -7.77 15.03
CA LEU A 272 4.99 -7.85 13.63
C LEU A 272 3.80 -8.80 13.42
N VAL A 273 3.79 -9.95 14.10
CA VAL A 273 2.67 -10.90 14.05
C VAL A 273 1.41 -10.31 14.70
N ARG A 274 1.51 -9.80 15.94
CA ARG A 274 0.33 -9.31 16.67
C ARG A 274 -0.34 -8.15 15.96
N ASN A 275 0.44 -7.20 15.42
CA ASN A 275 -0.09 -6.05 14.70
C ASN A 275 -0.46 -6.31 13.23
N GLY A 276 -0.29 -7.55 12.73
CA GLY A 276 -0.71 -7.92 11.37
C GLY A 276 0.17 -7.37 10.24
N TYR A 277 1.47 -7.18 10.48
CA TYR A 277 2.43 -6.85 9.42
C TYR A 277 2.94 -8.08 8.68
N ILE A 278 2.92 -9.25 9.33
CA ILE A 278 3.23 -10.57 8.76
C ILE A 278 2.17 -11.59 9.19
N ASN A 279 2.14 -12.76 8.55
CA ASN A 279 1.29 -13.90 8.91
C ASN A 279 -0.23 -13.58 8.88
N PHE A 280 -0.66 -12.71 7.97
CA PHE A 280 -2.06 -12.29 7.79
C PHE A 280 -2.65 -12.79 6.46
N GLY A 281 -3.98 -12.70 6.32
CA GLY A 281 -4.69 -13.00 5.08
C GLY A 281 -5.14 -14.47 4.98
N CYS A 282 -5.06 -15.05 3.79
CA CYS A 282 -5.68 -16.35 3.45
C CYS A 282 -4.73 -17.57 3.61
N ILE A 283 -3.64 -17.43 4.37
CA ILE A 283 -2.67 -18.51 4.63
C ILE A 283 -3.15 -19.47 5.74
N ASP A 284 -2.70 -20.72 5.71
CA ASP A 284 -2.71 -21.57 6.92
C ASP A 284 -1.49 -21.29 7.80
N ILE A 285 -1.67 -21.47 9.11
CA ILE A 285 -0.64 -21.20 10.11
C ILE A 285 -0.45 -22.46 10.97
N PRO A 286 0.71 -23.13 10.88
CA PRO A 286 0.97 -24.38 11.59
C PRO A 286 0.68 -24.27 13.08
N ARG A 287 -0.14 -25.19 13.59
CA ARG A 287 -0.45 -25.26 15.02
C ARG A 287 0.77 -25.77 15.78
N ALA A 288 1.23 -25.00 16.78
CA ALA A 288 2.22 -25.49 17.73
C ALA A 288 1.71 -26.76 18.45
N PRO A 289 2.55 -27.78 18.69
CA PRO A 289 2.14 -29.01 19.37
C PRO A 289 1.91 -28.77 20.87
N ILE A 290 0.65 -28.59 21.27
CA ILE A 290 0.25 -28.35 22.66
C ILE A 290 0.25 -29.67 23.45
N THR A 291 1.00 -29.75 24.55
CA THR A 291 0.84 -30.81 25.54
C THR A 291 -0.47 -30.65 26.31
N ALA A 292 -1.42 -31.56 26.05
CA ALA A 292 -2.77 -31.48 26.61
C ALA A 292 -2.78 -31.60 28.14
N LYS A 293 -2.99 -30.49 28.86
CA LYS A 293 -3.20 -30.48 30.30
C LYS A 293 -4.48 -31.26 30.65
N ARG A 294 -4.35 -32.29 31.50
CA ARG A 294 -5.51 -33.06 32.00
C ARG A 294 -6.35 -32.19 32.93
N GLY A 295 -7.56 -31.84 32.50
CA GLY A 295 -8.53 -31.05 33.27
C GLY A 295 -9.89 -31.01 32.58
N ARG A 296 -10.91 -30.55 33.30
CA ARG A 296 -12.25 -30.35 32.76
C ARG A 296 -12.20 -29.16 31.79
N ARG A 297 -12.36 -29.40 30.49
CA ARG A 297 -12.42 -28.31 29.49
C ARG A 297 -13.55 -27.35 29.88
N LYS A 298 -13.18 -26.08 30.06
CA LYS A 298 -14.10 -24.96 29.97
C LYS A 298 -14.26 -24.62 28.48
N ASP A 299 -15.31 -23.89 28.10
CA ASP A 299 -15.32 -23.25 26.79
C ASP A 299 -14.44 -22.00 26.83
N GLY A 300 -13.73 -21.72 25.74
CA GLY A 300 -12.95 -20.49 25.58
C GLY A 300 -13.85 -19.29 25.28
N PRO A 301 -13.32 -18.05 25.34
CA PRO A 301 -14.13 -16.84 25.20
C PRO A 301 -14.81 -16.78 23.83
N THR A 302 -16.08 -16.39 23.84
CA THR A 302 -16.87 -16.14 22.63
C THR A 302 -16.69 -14.68 22.21
N ILE A 303 -16.21 -14.50 20.98
CA ILE A 303 -15.98 -13.19 20.36
C ILE A 303 -17.01 -13.06 19.23
N VAL A 304 -17.88 -12.05 19.32
CA VAL A 304 -18.89 -11.77 18.29
C VAL A 304 -18.49 -10.56 17.47
N ILE A 305 -18.52 -10.69 16.15
CA ILE A 305 -18.16 -9.64 15.19
C ILE A 305 -19.41 -9.25 14.41
N ILE A 306 -19.76 -7.96 14.42
CA ILE A 306 -20.98 -7.45 13.81
C ILE A 306 -20.62 -6.86 12.44
N GLY A 307 -21.12 -7.50 11.39
CA GLY A 307 -20.79 -7.25 9.98
C GLY A 307 -19.77 -8.24 9.42
N ALA A 308 -20.08 -8.86 8.27
CA ALA A 308 -19.14 -9.63 7.46
C ALA A 308 -18.63 -8.81 6.26
N GLY A 309 -18.39 -7.51 6.50
CA GLY A 309 -17.61 -6.64 5.61
C GLY A 309 -16.11 -6.91 5.73
N MET A 310 -15.30 -6.13 5.01
CA MET A 310 -13.85 -6.37 4.93
C MET A 310 -13.13 -6.28 6.28
N ALA A 311 -13.55 -5.34 7.14
CA ALA A 311 -13.04 -5.21 8.50
C ALA A 311 -13.37 -6.42 9.37
N GLY A 312 -14.64 -6.86 9.40
CA GLY A 312 -15.07 -8.01 10.20
C GLY A 312 -14.46 -9.33 9.76
N LEU A 313 -14.37 -9.56 8.45
CA LEU A 313 -13.71 -10.75 7.88
C LEU A 313 -12.19 -10.73 8.11
N GLY A 314 -11.53 -9.58 7.98
CA GLY A 314 -10.12 -9.42 8.30
C GLY A 314 -9.84 -9.65 9.78
N CYS A 315 -10.64 -9.07 10.66
CA CYS A 315 -10.57 -9.26 12.11
C CYS A 315 -10.74 -10.74 12.50
N ALA A 316 -11.77 -11.42 11.99
CA ALA A 316 -12.02 -12.83 12.26
C ALA A 316 -10.88 -13.74 11.80
N ARG A 317 -10.36 -13.51 10.58
CA ARG A 317 -9.24 -14.27 10.02
C ARG A 317 -7.96 -14.06 10.83
N GLN A 318 -7.65 -12.81 11.17
CA GLN A 318 -6.48 -12.46 11.98
C GLN A 318 -6.60 -13.02 13.40
N LEU A 319 -7.76 -12.93 14.05
CA LEU A 319 -7.99 -13.56 15.37
C LEU A 319 -7.72 -15.07 15.34
N HIS A 320 -8.25 -15.80 14.35
CA HIS A 320 -8.00 -17.25 14.27
C HIS A 320 -6.52 -17.56 14.02
N GLY A 321 -5.84 -16.80 13.16
CA GLY A 321 -4.39 -16.93 12.95
C GLY A 321 -3.56 -16.58 14.19
N LEU A 322 -3.96 -15.59 14.96
CA LEU A 322 -3.32 -15.21 16.22
C LEU A 322 -3.52 -16.28 17.30
N PHE A 323 -4.73 -16.83 17.46
CA PHE A 323 -4.99 -17.91 18.43
C PHE A 323 -4.34 -19.25 18.04
N GLN A 324 -3.94 -19.46 16.77
CA GLN A 324 -3.06 -20.58 16.37
C GLN A 324 -1.60 -20.36 16.80
N GLN A 325 -1.12 -19.11 16.84
CA GLN A 325 0.27 -18.75 17.19
C GLN A 325 0.47 -18.51 18.70
N TYR A 326 -0.57 -18.04 19.38
CA TYR A 326 -0.62 -17.83 20.83
C TYR A 326 -1.72 -18.68 21.48
N PRO A 327 -1.66 -20.01 21.39
CA PRO A 327 -2.68 -20.87 21.99
C PRO A 327 -2.58 -20.82 23.52
N ASP A 328 -3.66 -20.43 24.19
CA ASP A 328 -3.76 -20.71 25.62
C ASP A 328 -3.78 -22.23 25.85
N THR A 329 -3.06 -22.64 26.87
CA THR A 329 -2.88 -24.04 27.27
C THR A 329 -4.12 -24.69 27.89
N THR A 330 -5.28 -24.01 27.91
CA THR A 330 -6.53 -24.53 28.51
C THR A 330 -7.71 -24.63 27.55
N THR A 331 -8.00 -23.60 26.73
CA THR A 331 -9.24 -23.55 25.93
C THR A 331 -9.11 -22.80 24.59
N PRO A 332 -9.71 -23.28 23.48
CA PRO A 332 -9.80 -22.52 22.23
C PRO A 332 -10.97 -21.52 22.26
N PRO A 333 -10.78 -20.26 21.81
CA PRO A 333 -11.86 -19.27 21.71
C PRO A 333 -12.77 -19.54 20.51
N ARG A 334 -13.98 -18.96 20.54
CA ARG A 334 -15.00 -19.10 19.49
C ARG A 334 -15.30 -17.75 18.85
N VAL A 335 -14.96 -17.57 17.58
CA VAL A 335 -15.25 -16.35 16.81
C VAL A 335 -16.49 -16.56 15.94
N ILE A 336 -17.48 -15.68 16.04
CA ILE A 336 -18.74 -15.72 15.28
C ILE A 336 -18.97 -14.38 14.60
N LEU A 337 -19.26 -14.37 13.30
CA LEU A 337 -19.64 -13.15 12.57
C LEU A 337 -21.15 -13.14 12.31
N LEU A 338 -21.80 -12.00 12.56
CA LEU A 338 -23.22 -11.77 12.31
C LEU A 338 -23.38 -10.76 11.17
N GLU A 339 -24.04 -11.16 10.08
CA GLU A 339 -24.24 -10.34 8.90
C GLU A 339 -25.73 -10.16 8.64
N GLY A 340 -26.20 -8.91 8.65
CA GLY A 340 -27.62 -8.58 8.47
C GLY A 340 -28.13 -8.89 7.06
N ARG A 341 -27.25 -8.90 6.06
CA ARG A 341 -27.57 -9.22 4.66
C ARG A 341 -27.56 -10.73 4.42
N LYS A 342 -28.18 -11.16 3.31
CA LYS A 342 -28.04 -12.51 2.72
C LYS A 342 -26.67 -12.77 2.05
N ARG A 343 -25.66 -11.90 2.26
CA ARG A 343 -24.36 -11.94 1.58
C ARG A 343 -23.26 -11.26 2.41
N ILE A 344 -22.03 -11.75 2.27
CA ILE A 344 -20.83 -11.11 2.83
C ILE A 344 -20.34 -9.93 1.96
N GLY A 345 -19.26 -9.29 2.41
CA GLY A 345 -18.55 -8.20 1.72
C GLY A 345 -19.09 -6.80 2.04
N GLY A 346 -20.31 -6.67 2.58
CA GLY A 346 -20.90 -5.38 2.94
C GLY A 346 -20.98 -4.42 1.75
N ARG A 347 -20.15 -3.37 1.74
CA ARG A 347 -20.02 -2.37 0.66
C ARG A 347 -19.16 -2.84 -0.54
N ILE A 348 -18.51 -4.00 -0.45
CA ILE A 348 -17.91 -4.69 -1.60
C ILE A 348 -18.98 -5.64 -2.16
N TYR A 349 -19.49 -5.36 -3.37
CA TYR A 349 -20.58 -6.13 -3.95
C TYR A 349 -20.59 -6.17 -5.48
N SER A 350 -20.05 -7.26 -6.01
CA SER A 350 -20.16 -7.65 -7.41
C SER A 350 -21.54 -8.30 -7.66
N HIS A 351 -22.45 -7.58 -8.32
CA HIS A 351 -23.74 -8.11 -8.76
C HIS A 351 -23.52 -9.07 -9.93
N PRO A 352 -24.03 -10.32 -9.90
CA PRO A 352 -23.95 -11.22 -11.06
C PRO A 352 -24.86 -10.70 -12.19
N LEU A 353 -24.28 -10.47 -13.36
CA LEU A 353 -25.06 -10.15 -14.56
C LEU A 353 -25.71 -11.42 -15.12
N LYS A 354 -26.84 -11.27 -15.80
CA LYS A 354 -27.64 -12.41 -16.30
C LYS A 354 -28.14 -12.26 -17.73
N SER A 355 -28.22 -11.03 -18.24
CA SER A 355 -28.63 -10.72 -19.62
C SER A 355 -27.76 -11.39 -20.69
N LEU A 356 -26.48 -11.59 -20.42
CA LEU A 356 -25.50 -12.19 -21.32
C LEU A 356 -24.57 -13.15 -20.57
N GLN A 357 -23.95 -14.06 -21.32
CA GLN A 357 -22.82 -14.90 -20.88
C GLN A 357 -21.55 -14.44 -21.58
N SER A 358 -20.38 -14.66 -20.96
CA SER A 358 -19.09 -14.19 -21.50
C SER A 358 -18.13 -15.35 -21.75
N ASP A 359 -17.79 -15.56 -23.02
CA ASP A 359 -16.73 -16.48 -23.45
C ASP A 359 -15.32 -15.92 -23.23
N LYS A 360 -15.21 -14.66 -22.79
CA LYS A 360 -13.92 -13.95 -22.56
C LYS A 360 -13.35 -14.17 -21.16
N LEU A 361 -14.17 -14.62 -20.21
CA LEU A 361 -13.74 -14.96 -18.85
C LEU A 361 -13.31 -16.43 -18.78
N THR A 362 -12.32 -16.74 -17.95
CA THR A 362 -11.93 -18.14 -17.73
C THR A 362 -13.06 -18.94 -17.07
N PRO A 363 -13.25 -20.23 -17.43
CA PRO A 363 -14.30 -21.08 -16.87
C PRO A 363 -14.39 -21.03 -15.34
N GLY A 364 -15.60 -20.87 -14.82
CA GLY A 364 -15.87 -20.72 -13.39
C GLY A 364 -15.84 -19.28 -12.87
N ILE A 365 -15.25 -18.33 -13.61
CA ILE A 365 -15.41 -16.89 -13.33
C ILE A 365 -16.72 -16.40 -13.95
N ARG A 366 -17.52 -15.68 -13.17
CA ARG A 366 -18.82 -15.11 -13.58
C ARG A 366 -18.69 -13.64 -13.98
N SER A 367 -19.47 -13.19 -14.95
CA SER A 367 -19.62 -11.77 -15.26
C SER A 367 -20.33 -11.02 -14.14
N THR A 368 -19.79 -9.85 -13.77
CA THR A 368 -20.34 -9.02 -12.69
C THR A 368 -20.18 -7.53 -12.95
N ALA A 369 -21.09 -6.72 -12.41
CA ALA A 369 -20.89 -5.28 -12.24
C ALA A 369 -20.65 -4.93 -10.77
N GLU A 370 -19.77 -3.96 -10.50
CA GLU A 370 -19.45 -3.54 -9.13
C GLU A 370 -20.41 -2.47 -8.62
N MET A 371 -21.28 -2.85 -7.68
CA MET A 371 -22.27 -1.96 -7.08
C MET A 371 -21.66 -0.98 -6.08
N GLY A 372 -20.47 -1.27 -5.54
CA GLY A 372 -19.82 -0.49 -4.48
C GLY A 372 -18.35 -0.22 -4.79
N ALA A 373 -17.45 -0.58 -3.88
CA ALA A 373 -16.01 -0.48 -4.14
C ALA A 373 -15.63 -1.29 -5.41
N GLN A 374 -14.91 -0.65 -6.35
CA GLN A 374 -14.45 -1.27 -7.60
C GLN A 374 -12.93 -1.17 -7.81
N ILE A 375 -12.27 -0.16 -7.24
CA ILE A 375 -10.85 0.16 -7.45
C ILE A 375 -9.99 -0.35 -6.28
N ILE A 376 -8.83 -0.90 -6.62
CA ILE A 376 -7.66 -1.08 -5.75
C ILE A 376 -6.73 0.10 -6.09
N VAL A 377 -6.52 1.01 -5.15
CA VAL A 377 -5.58 2.12 -5.34
C VAL A 377 -4.17 1.66 -4.93
N GLY A 378 -3.28 1.59 -5.92
CA GLY A 378 -1.91 1.06 -5.82
C GLY A 378 -1.82 -0.42 -5.43
N PHE A 379 -0.72 -1.06 -5.81
CA PHE A 379 -0.27 -2.30 -5.15
C PHE A 379 1.04 -2.09 -4.41
N ASP A 380 1.85 -1.13 -4.85
CA ASP A 380 3.22 -0.96 -4.42
C ASP A 380 3.30 0.07 -3.28
N HIS A 381 4.49 0.19 -2.66
CA HIS A 381 4.69 0.90 -1.39
C HIS A 381 3.74 0.50 -0.23
N GLY A 382 3.16 -0.70 -0.34
CA GLY A 382 2.63 -1.45 0.79
C GLY A 382 1.13 -1.48 0.93
N ASN A 383 0.35 -1.55 -0.15
CA ASN A 383 -1.07 -1.87 -0.03
C ASN A 383 -1.24 -3.26 0.63
N PRO A 384 -1.88 -3.41 1.80
CA PRO A 384 -2.03 -4.70 2.49
C PRO A 384 -2.91 -5.70 1.72
N LEU A 385 -3.62 -5.25 0.68
CA LEU A 385 -4.36 -6.13 -0.22
C LEU A 385 -3.45 -6.81 -1.25
N ASP A 386 -2.24 -6.31 -1.52
CA ASP A 386 -1.29 -6.91 -2.46
C ASP A 386 -1.02 -8.40 -2.18
N PRO A 387 -0.44 -8.79 -1.02
CA PRO A 387 -0.17 -10.20 -0.72
C PRO A 387 -1.43 -11.06 -0.72
N ILE A 388 -2.61 -10.47 -0.48
CA ILE A 388 -3.90 -11.19 -0.52
C ILE A 388 -4.35 -11.44 -1.97
N ILE A 389 -4.22 -10.44 -2.85
CA ILE A 389 -4.76 -10.44 -4.21
C ILE A 389 -3.77 -11.03 -5.21
N ARG A 390 -2.54 -10.51 -5.30
CA ARG A 390 -1.54 -10.96 -6.29
C ARG A 390 -0.95 -12.34 -5.93
N ALA A 391 -0.82 -12.66 -4.65
CA ALA A 391 -0.25 -13.92 -4.17
C ALA A 391 -1.30 -14.91 -3.61
N GLN A 392 -1.80 -14.69 -2.39
CA GLN A 392 -2.56 -15.70 -1.63
C GLN A 392 -3.83 -16.21 -2.31
N LEU A 393 -4.53 -15.36 -3.07
CA LEU A 393 -5.71 -15.73 -3.85
C LEU A 393 -5.44 -15.76 -5.37
N ALA A 394 -4.26 -15.33 -5.82
CA ALA A 394 -3.83 -15.23 -7.22
C ALA A 394 -4.93 -14.71 -8.18
N LEU A 395 -5.65 -13.65 -7.77
CA LEU A 395 -6.79 -13.13 -8.51
C LEU A 395 -6.33 -12.36 -9.74
N ARG A 396 -7.04 -12.55 -10.86
CA ARG A 396 -6.86 -11.73 -12.06
C ARG A 396 -7.35 -10.30 -11.80
N TYR A 397 -6.56 -9.33 -12.22
CA TYR A 397 -6.90 -7.91 -12.19
C TYR A 397 -6.60 -7.26 -13.54
N HIS A 398 -7.25 -6.13 -13.80
CA HIS A 398 -6.99 -5.23 -14.91
C HIS A 398 -6.37 -3.94 -14.34
N LEU A 399 -5.32 -3.42 -14.98
CA LEU A 399 -4.66 -2.16 -14.61
C LEU A 399 -5.28 -1.02 -15.41
N LEU A 400 -5.74 0.00 -14.71
CA LEU A 400 -6.48 1.14 -15.27
C LEU A 400 -5.51 2.14 -15.88
N ARG A 401 -5.81 2.55 -17.12
CA ARG A 401 -5.11 3.66 -17.78
C ARG A 401 -5.86 4.97 -17.58
N ASP A 402 -5.15 6.02 -17.19
CA ASP A 402 -5.71 7.37 -17.00
C ASP A 402 -6.02 8.11 -18.32
N ILE A 403 -5.93 7.42 -19.46
CA ILE A 403 -6.32 7.94 -20.78
C ILE A 403 -7.85 7.97 -20.88
N SER A 404 -8.43 9.15 -20.70
CA SER A 404 -9.87 9.40 -20.87
C SER A 404 -10.14 10.37 -22.03
N THR A 405 -11.41 10.49 -22.43
CA THR A 405 -11.89 11.60 -23.29
C THR A 405 -12.98 12.31 -22.52
N ILE A 406 -12.93 13.63 -22.41
CA ILE A 406 -14.04 14.44 -21.92
C ILE A 406 -14.85 14.92 -23.13
N TYR A 407 -16.16 14.74 -23.08
CA TYR A 407 -17.11 15.25 -24.08
C TYR A 407 -17.89 16.44 -23.53
N ASP A 408 -18.07 17.47 -24.34
CA ASP A 408 -18.88 18.64 -24.01
C ASP A 408 -20.39 18.35 -24.15
N THR A 409 -21.24 19.28 -23.73
CA THR A 409 -22.70 19.13 -23.69
C THR A 409 -23.35 19.00 -25.07
N ASP A 410 -22.67 19.41 -26.13
CA ASP A 410 -23.05 19.17 -27.52
C ASP A 410 -22.58 17.81 -28.08
N GLY A 411 -21.89 16.99 -27.26
CA GLY A 411 -21.35 15.69 -27.65
C GLY A 411 -19.98 15.74 -28.32
N THR A 412 -19.40 16.92 -28.57
CA THR A 412 -18.05 17.03 -29.14
C THR A 412 -16.97 16.70 -28.11
N PRO A 413 -15.83 16.08 -28.49
CA PRO A 413 -14.69 15.95 -27.59
C PRO A 413 -14.15 17.32 -27.20
N VAL A 414 -13.70 17.47 -25.96
CA VAL A 414 -12.97 18.64 -25.48
C VAL A 414 -11.55 18.62 -26.06
N ASP A 415 -11.04 19.80 -26.41
CA ASP A 415 -9.66 19.99 -26.86
C ASP A 415 -8.66 19.68 -25.73
N GLU A 416 -7.67 18.82 -26.01
CA GLU A 416 -6.72 18.31 -25.00
C GLU A 416 -5.85 19.41 -24.38
N LEU A 417 -5.51 20.45 -25.14
CA LEU A 417 -4.81 21.62 -24.61
C LEU A 417 -5.71 22.40 -23.66
N ARG A 418 -6.99 22.58 -24.00
CA ARG A 418 -7.96 23.28 -23.15
C ARG A 418 -8.30 22.53 -21.87
N ASP A 419 -8.31 21.20 -21.92
CA ASP A 419 -8.44 20.32 -20.75
C ASP A 419 -7.25 20.52 -19.80
N ALA A 420 -6.02 20.34 -20.29
CA ALA A 420 -4.81 20.56 -19.50
C ALA A 420 -4.67 22.01 -18.98
N MET A 421 -5.23 23.02 -19.66
CA MET A 421 -5.31 24.41 -19.17
C MET A 421 -6.29 24.57 -18.01
N ALA A 422 -7.43 23.88 -18.03
CA ALA A 422 -8.46 23.96 -16.99
C ALA A 422 -8.08 23.12 -15.76
N GLU A 423 -7.52 21.93 -15.97
CA GLU A 423 -7.02 21.06 -14.91
C GLU A 423 -5.94 21.76 -14.07
N LYS A 424 -4.94 22.38 -14.72
CA LYS A 424 -3.87 23.14 -14.02
C LYS A 424 -4.42 24.33 -13.23
N LEU A 425 -5.47 24.99 -13.74
CA LEU A 425 -6.12 26.10 -13.04
C LEU A 425 -6.91 25.59 -11.81
N TYR A 426 -7.59 24.46 -11.95
CA TYR A 426 -8.24 23.75 -10.83
C TYR A 426 -7.21 23.33 -9.75
N ASN A 427 -6.08 22.76 -10.16
CA ASN A 427 -5.01 22.31 -9.25
C ASN A 427 -4.35 23.50 -8.52
N ASP A 428 -4.06 24.62 -9.20
CA ASP A 428 -3.54 25.84 -8.55
C ASP A 428 -4.52 26.39 -7.48
N ILE A 429 -5.82 26.39 -7.76
CA ILE A 429 -6.85 26.79 -6.79
C ILE A 429 -6.85 25.86 -5.58
N LEU A 430 -6.73 24.55 -5.80
CA LEU A 430 -6.68 23.54 -4.75
C LEU A 430 -5.41 23.71 -3.89
N ASP A 431 -4.24 23.86 -4.49
CA ASP A 431 -2.95 24.11 -3.81
C ASP A 431 -2.98 25.39 -2.96
N ARG A 432 -3.53 26.49 -3.51
CA ARG A 432 -3.69 27.74 -2.76
C ARG A 432 -4.69 27.61 -1.61
N SER A 433 -5.71 26.75 -1.72
CA SER A 433 -6.58 26.38 -0.59
C SER A 433 -5.86 25.49 0.43
N GLY A 434 -4.93 24.65 -0.03
CA GLY A 434 -4.07 23.79 0.79
C GLY A 434 -3.16 24.56 1.78
N ALA A 435 -2.94 25.85 1.56
CA ALA A 435 -2.26 26.73 2.53
C ALA A 435 -2.97 26.82 3.90
N TYR A 436 -4.25 26.41 3.98
CA TYR A 436 -5.07 26.42 5.20
C TYR A 436 -5.20 25.05 5.89
N ARG A 437 -4.49 24.03 5.40
CA ARG A 437 -4.37 22.69 6.03
C ARG A 437 -3.87 22.76 7.47
N HIS A 438 -4.38 21.89 8.32
CA HIS A 438 -3.85 21.67 9.66
C HIS A 438 -2.48 20.98 9.59
N ARG A 439 -1.44 21.62 10.12
CA ARG A 439 -0.08 21.04 10.12
C ARG A 439 0.02 19.94 11.16
N SER A 440 0.14 18.69 10.71
CA SER A 440 0.39 17.53 11.55
C SER A 440 1.74 17.65 12.27
N VAL A 441 1.69 17.78 13.60
CA VAL A 441 2.90 17.79 14.44
C VAL A 441 3.39 16.35 14.59
N PHE A 442 4.29 15.94 13.70
CA PHE A 442 5.01 14.67 13.83
C PHE A 442 5.98 14.75 15.01
N ALA A 443 5.69 14.01 16.09
CA ALA A 443 6.72 13.64 17.04
C ALA A 443 7.76 12.77 16.31
N PRO A 444 9.05 13.15 16.31
CA PRO A 444 10.10 12.32 15.71
C PRO A 444 10.20 11.01 16.49
N ALA A 445 10.46 9.92 15.78
CA ALA A 445 10.74 8.62 16.36
C ALA A 445 12.24 8.33 16.30
N ALA A 446 12.73 7.44 17.17
CA ALA A 446 14.13 7.10 17.24
C ALA A 446 14.63 6.51 15.90
N GLU A 447 15.55 7.23 15.25
CA GLU A 447 16.21 6.77 14.02
C GLU A 447 17.43 5.90 14.30
N GLY A 448 17.67 4.92 13.43
CA GLY A 448 18.92 4.19 13.34
C GLY A 448 19.92 4.85 12.41
N ASP A 449 21.17 4.42 12.51
CA ASP A 449 22.24 4.82 11.59
C ASP A 449 21.94 4.28 10.17
N ARG A 450 21.63 5.19 9.24
CA ARG A 450 21.24 4.85 7.87
C ARG A 450 22.38 4.20 7.08
N GLU A 451 23.63 4.65 7.24
CA GLU A 451 24.79 4.03 6.59
C GLU A 451 25.00 2.59 7.07
N LEU A 452 24.77 2.31 8.36
CA LEU A 452 24.84 0.95 8.89
C LEU A 452 23.67 0.08 8.41
N ILE A 453 22.45 0.61 8.34
CA ILE A 453 21.29 -0.11 7.78
C ILE A 453 21.52 -0.46 6.30
N ASP A 454 21.84 0.52 5.45
CA ASP A 454 22.01 0.32 4.00
C ASP A 454 23.19 -0.61 3.64
N SER A 455 24.20 -0.69 4.52
CA SER A 455 25.33 -1.61 4.39
C SER A 455 25.13 -2.96 5.09
N GLY A 456 23.98 -3.19 5.75
CA GLY A 456 23.66 -4.43 6.45
C GLY A 456 24.50 -4.69 7.71
N ARG A 457 25.10 -3.66 8.29
CA ARG A 457 26.01 -3.71 9.45
C ARG A 457 25.29 -3.31 10.74
N ASP A 458 25.77 -3.84 11.86
CA ASP A 458 25.22 -3.55 13.20
C ASP A 458 26.23 -2.74 14.01
N SER A 459 25.73 -1.83 14.85
CA SER A 459 26.55 -1.23 15.91
C SER A 459 26.90 -2.28 16.96
N SER A 460 28.15 -2.27 17.43
CA SER A 460 28.58 -3.02 18.62
C SER A 460 28.90 -2.09 19.80
N ALA A 461 28.49 -0.81 19.72
CA ALA A 461 28.65 0.17 20.78
C ALA A 461 27.40 0.19 21.67
N ASP A 462 27.63 0.37 22.96
CA ASP A 462 26.65 0.36 24.03
C ASP A 462 27.19 1.29 25.12
N ASP A 463 26.45 2.35 25.45
CA ASP A 463 26.79 3.34 26.48
C ASP A 463 25.80 3.34 27.65
N GLY A 464 24.80 2.43 27.61
CA GLY A 464 23.76 2.30 28.62
C GLY A 464 22.63 3.35 28.55
N LEU A 465 22.68 4.33 27.64
CA LEU A 465 21.63 5.36 27.52
C LEU A 465 20.44 4.82 26.72
N THR A 466 19.27 4.77 27.35
CA THR A 466 18.03 4.35 26.68
C THR A 466 17.62 5.37 25.61
N VAL A 467 16.81 4.94 24.63
CA VAL A 467 16.21 5.82 23.61
C VAL A 467 15.58 7.05 24.26
N ARG A 468 14.75 6.86 25.28
CA ARG A 468 14.09 7.95 25.98
C ARG A 468 15.07 8.91 26.67
N GLN A 469 16.05 8.39 27.40
CA GLN A 469 17.07 9.21 28.07
C GLN A 469 17.89 10.03 27.07
N TYR A 470 18.18 9.45 25.91
CA TYR A 470 18.88 10.11 24.83
C TYR A 470 18.03 11.20 24.17
N GLU A 471 16.76 10.92 23.85
CA GLU A 471 15.81 11.88 23.27
C GLU A 471 15.50 13.05 24.21
N GLU A 472 15.22 12.79 25.49
CA GLU A 472 15.01 13.82 26.51
C GLU A 472 16.25 14.71 26.65
N ALA A 473 17.46 14.12 26.70
CA ALA A 473 18.72 14.87 26.78
C ALA A 473 19.09 15.61 25.49
N ALA A 474 18.67 15.11 24.32
CA ALA A 474 18.83 15.80 23.04
C ALA A 474 17.91 17.02 22.96
N ALA A 475 16.63 16.86 23.34
CA ALA A 475 15.66 17.95 23.37
C ALA A 475 16.04 19.06 24.37
N SER A 476 16.67 18.74 25.50
CA SER A 476 17.21 19.73 26.44
C SER A 476 18.65 20.19 26.17
N GLY A 477 19.32 19.67 25.14
CA GLY A 477 20.72 20.00 24.82
C GLY A 477 21.76 19.52 25.84
N THR A 478 21.40 18.57 26.71
CA THR A 478 22.20 18.10 27.86
C THR A 478 22.95 16.79 27.63
N ILE A 479 22.95 16.22 26.41
CA ILE A 479 23.62 14.94 26.06
C ILE A 479 25.03 14.82 26.66
N GLY A 480 25.82 15.90 26.61
CA GLY A 480 27.19 15.95 27.14
C GLY A 480 27.33 15.78 28.67
N LEU A 481 26.23 15.77 29.42
CA LEU A 481 26.18 15.48 30.85
C LEU A 481 25.87 14.01 31.16
N LEU A 482 25.19 13.29 30.24
CA LEU A 482 24.83 11.88 30.41
C LEU A 482 25.92 10.92 29.91
N LEU A 483 26.67 11.31 28.87
CA LEU A 483 27.76 10.50 28.34
C LEU A 483 28.90 10.33 29.37
N PRO A 484 29.29 9.08 29.75
CA PRO A 484 30.32 8.86 30.75
C PRO A 484 31.65 9.56 30.42
N THR A 485 32.19 10.33 31.37
CA THR A 485 33.35 11.23 31.21
C THR A 485 34.71 10.51 31.13
N LYS A 486 34.81 9.45 30.31
CA LYS A 486 36.02 8.64 30.10
C LYS A 486 36.40 8.44 28.62
N ARG A 487 36.33 9.49 27.79
CA ARG A 487 37.15 9.58 26.55
C ARG A 487 37.38 10.99 25.97
N VAL A 488 37.59 12.00 26.81
CA VAL A 488 37.98 13.34 26.35
C VAL A 488 39.42 13.33 25.76
N ARG A 489 39.53 13.09 24.46
CA ARG A 489 40.71 13.50 23.68
C ARG A 489 40.61 15.00 23.43
N ARG A 490 41.25 15.82 24.26
CA ARG A 490 41.48 17.24 23.95
C ARG A 490 42.28 17.33 22.64
N GLY A 491 41.78 18.05 21.64
CA GLY A 491 42.46 18.20 20.36
C GLY A 491 41.68 18.95 19.29
N VAL A 492 41.60 20.28 19.43
CA VAL A 492 41.10 21.27 18.44
C VAL A 492 39.60 21.14 18.10
N GLY A 493 38.85 22.22 18.34
CA GLY A 493 37.45 22.31 17.96
C GLY A 493 37.28 22.59 16.46
N HIS A 494 36.54 21.73 15.76
CA HIS A 494 35.82 22.11 14.56
C HIS A 494 34.35 22.37 14.90
N LYS A 495 33.71 23.26 14.13
CA LYS A 495 32.34 23.74 14.39
C LYS A 495 31.34 22.60 14.21
N THR A 496 30.93 21.95 15.30
CA THR A 496 29.67 21.18 15.37
C THR A 496 28.51 22.13 15.70
N ALA A 497 28.35 23.13 14.84
CA ALA A 497 27.11 23.85 14.61
C ALA A 497 26.75 23.59 13.15
N ASP A 498 25.47 23.56 12.82
CA ASP A 498 24.95 23.15 11.51
C ASP A 498 25.30 21.71 11.10
N ILE A 499 25.15 20.76 12.05
CA ILE A 499 24.40 19.55 11.66
C ILE A 499 22.99 20.05 11.35
N LYS A 500 22.74 20.42 10.09
CA LYS A 500 21.36 20.48 9.60
C LYS A 500 20.80 19.08 9.80
N SER A 501 19.72 18.97 10.56
CA SER A 501 18.89 17.79 10.51
C SER A 501 18.50 17.57 9.05
N SER A 502 18.93 16.45 8.47
CA SER A 502 18.29 15.84 7.32
C SER A 502 16.97 15.22 7.79
N SER A 503 16.09 16.09 8.29
CA SER A 503 14.65 15.87 8.35
C SER A 503 14.27 15.21 7.03
N GLY A 504 13.82 13.95 7.09
CA GLY A 504 13.43 13.21 5.90
C GLY A 504 12.45 14.06 5.10
N VAL A 505 12.68 14.15 3.78
CA VAL A 505 12.09 15.16 2.86
C VAL A 505 10.69 15.52 3.35
N PRO A 506 10.49 16.71 3.94
CA PRO A 506 9.23 17.00 4.59
C PRO A 506 8.12 16.95 3.54
N LEU A 507 6.94 16.49 3.93
CA LEU A 507 5.74 16.41 3.07
C LEU A 507 5.15 17.81 2.79
N SER A 508 6.03 18.75 2.45
CA SER A 508 5.81 20.16 2.20
C SER A 508 6.42 20.64 0.87
N ASP A 509 7.08 19.78 0.09
CA ASP A 509 7.45 20.11 -1.29
C ASP A 509 6.22 20.17 -2.21
N LEU A 510 5.12 19.51 -1.85
CA LEU A 510 3.76 19.79 -2.34
C LEU A 510 3.18 21.14 -1.84
N GLY A 511 3.98 21.97 -1.18
CA GLY A 511 3.62 23.30 -0.70
C GLY A 511 4.56 24.42 -1.16
N ALA A 512 5.50 24.13 -2.06
CA ALA A 512 6.59 25.04 -2.45
C ALA A 512 6.41 25.74 -3.82
N THR A 513 5.33 25.47 -4.55
CA THR A 513 5.06 26.03 -5.90
C THR A 513 4.66 27.51 -5.90
N ASN A 514 4.11 28.02 -4.79
CA ASN A 514 3.35 29.27 -4.73
C ASN A 514 4.16 30.54 -4.36
N ASN A 515 5.42 30.63 -4.81
CA ASN A 515 6.17 31.91 -4.84
C ASN A 515 5.78 32.82 -6.03
N HIS A 516 4.96 32.33 -6.97
CA HIS A 516 4.48 33.09 -8.12
C HIS A 516 3.06 33.65 -7.90
N SER A 517 2.82 34.84 -8.43
CA SER A 517 1.49 35.46 -8.46
C SER A 517 0.50 34.61 -9.28
N ALA A 518 -0.79 34.74 -8.97
CA ALA A 518 -1.85 34.07 -9.72
C ALA A 518 -1.82 34.44 -11.23
N ALA A 519 -1.48 35.69 -11.56
CA ALA A 519 -1.31 36.12 -12.95
C ALA A 519 -0.14 35.43 -13.67
N VAL A 520 1.02 35.25 -13.02
CA VAL A 520 2.17 34.53 -13.61
C VAL A 520 1.87 33.04 -13.73
N ALA A 521 1.21 32.43 -12.75
CA ALA A 521 0.75 31.05 -12.83
C ALA A 521 -0.19 30.85 -14.04
N CYS A 522 -1.17 31.75 -14.23
CA CYS A 522 -2.05 31.74 -15.39
C CYS A 522 -1.29 31.83 -16.73
N GLN A 523 -0.29 32.71 -16.82
CA GLN A 523 0.54 32.84 -18.03
C GLN A 523 1.34 31.55 -18.30
N ALA A 524 1.92 30.93 -17.27
CA ALA A 524 2.65 29.66 -17.39
C ALA A 524 1.72 28.48 -17.75
N MET A 525 0.45 28.52 -17.34
CA MET A 525 -0.59 27.59 -17.77
C MET A 525 -1.07 27.82 -19.22
N GLY A 526 -0.69 28.92 -19.87
CA GLY A 526 -1.12 29.27 -21.24
C GLY A 526 -2.37 30.16 -21.32
N TRP A 527 -2.91 30.64 -20.19
CA TRP A 527 -4.08 31.53 -20.19
C TRP A 527 -3.71 32.97 -20.58
N LYS A 528 -4.53 33.55 -21.46
CA LYS A 528 -4.48 34.99 -21.78
C LYS A 528 -5.16 35.77 -20.65
N LEU A 529 -4.43 36.69 -20.01
CA LEU A 529 -4.96 37.57 -18.97
C LEU A 529 -5.92 38.62 -19.56
N ARG A 530 -6.81 39.19 -18.72
CA ARG A 530 -7.62 40.36 -19.10
C ARG A 530 -6.78 41.63 -19.22
N ASN A 531 -7.23 42.57 -20.04
CA ASN A 531 -6.64 43.90 -20.16
C ASN A 531 -6.60 44.61 -18.81
N GLY A 532 -5.44 45.14 -18.41
CA GLY A 532 -5.22 45.83 -17.14
C GLY A 532 -4.73 44.95 -15.99
N VAL A 533 -4.68 43.62 -16.15
CA VAL A 533 -4.09 42.69 -15.17
C VAL A 533 -2.56 42.71 -15.30
N THR A 534 -1.85 42.83 -14.17
CA THR A 534 -0.38 42.86 -14.12
C THR A 534 0.21 41.52 -13.68
N SER A 535 1.48 41.26 -13.99
CA SER A 535 2.21 40.09 -13.48
C SER A 535 2.42 40.07 -11.96
N HIS A 536 2.07 41.13 -11.23
CA HIS A 536 2.05 41.12 -9.76
C HIS A 536 0.69 40.74 -9.17
N ASP A 537 -0.36 40.68 -9.98
CA ASP A 537 -1.73 40.47 -9.50
C ASP A 537 -1.92 39.03 -9.01
N SER A 538 -2.45 38.88 -7.79
CA SER A 538 -2.65 37.58 -7.15
C SER A 538 -3.99 37.50 -6.43
N ILE A 539 -4.52 36.30 -6.28
CA ILE A 539 -5.73 36.05 -5.48
C ILE A 539 -5.38 36.03 -3.97
N SER A 540 -6.35 36.37 -3.12
CA SER A 540 -6.21 36.30 -1.66
C SER A 540 -7.39 35.56 -1.04
N LEU A 541 -7.11 34.41 -0.45
CA LEU A 541 -8.11 33.51 0.14
C LEU A 541 -8.30 33.73 1.65
N ASP A 542 -7.44 34.52 2.30
CA ASP A 542 -7.45 34.71 3.77
C ASP A 542 -8.80 35.20 4.31
N GLY A 543 -9.45 36.14 3.60
CA GLY A 543 -10.72 36.74 4.01
C GLY A 543 -11.89 35.76 4.03
N ILE A 544 -11.87 34.73 3.16
CA ILE A 544 -12.90 33.68 3.14
C ILE A 544 -12.48 32.49 4.02
N ALA A 545 -11.22 32.07 3.97
CA ALA A 545 -10.68 30.95 4.75
C ALA A 545 -10.82 31.18 6.27
N ARG A 546 -10.52 32.40 6.74
CA ARG A 546 -10.55 32.74 8.18
C ARG A 546 -11.93 33.19 8.68
N LYS A 547 -12.97 33.19 7.83
CA LYS A 547 -14.34 33.62 8.17
C LYS A 547 -15.03 32.69 9.17
N SER A 548 -14.63 31.43 9.24
CA SER A 548 -15.08 30.44 10.23
C SER A 548 -13.90 29.57 10.68
N LYS A 549 -13.97 29.00 11.88
CA LYS A 549 -13.03 27.95 12.33
C LYS A 549 -13.31 26.61 11.66
N THR A 550 -14.57 26.36 11.28
CA THR A 550 -15.04 25.16 10.57
C THR A 550 -15.45 25.53 9.13
N GLN A 551 -14.58 26.26 8.45
CA GLN A 551 -14.80 26.67 7.06
C GLN A 551 -14.74 25.46 6.12
N SER A 552 -15.61 25.44 5.10
CA SER A 552 -15.60 24.36 4.10
C SER A 552 -14.63 24.63 2.95
N LEU A 553 -14.10 23.55 2.37
CA LEU A 553 -13.24 23.61 1.20
C LEU A 553 -13.94 24.32 0.03
N GLY A 554 -15.19 23.92 -0.26
CA GLY A 554 -15.97 24.50 -1.36
C GLY A 554 -16.14 26.01 -1.27
N ALA A 555 -16.39 26.56 -0.08
CA ALA A 555 -16.55 28.00 0.10
C ALA A 555 -15.27 28.80 -0.24
N VAL A 556 -14.09 28.19 -0.12
CA VAL A 556 -12.81 28.81 -0.49
C VAL A 556 -12.50 28.60 -1.97
N MET A 557 -12.74 27.40 -2.52
CA MET A 557 -12.52 27.13 -3.95
C MET A 557 -13.46 27.94 -4.86
N ASP A 558 -14.73 28.09 -4.48
CA ASP A 558 -15.73 28.92 -5.18
C ASP A 558 -15.31 30.39 -5.22
N ASP A 559 -14.69 30.90 -4.15
CA ASP A 559 -14.16 32.27 -4.13
C ASP A 559 -12.86 32.40 -4.91
N GLY A 560 -11.99 31.38 -4.87
CA GLY A 560 -10.81 31.28 -5.74
C GLY A 560 -11.18 31.42 -7.21
N ILE A 561 -12.22 30.71 -7.68
CA ILE A 561 -12.75 30.87 -9.04
C ILE A 561 -13.32 32.26 -9.27
N ARG A 562 -14.09 32.83 -8.32
CA ARG A 562 -14.62 34.21 -8.41
C ARG A 562 -13.51 35.26 -8.52
N GLN A 563 -12.33 35.01 -7.95
CA GLN A 563 -11.16 35.87 -8.08
C GLN A 563 -10.43 35.62 -9.41
N TYR A 564 -10.24 34.37 -9.83
CA TYR A 564 -9.67 34.03 -11.13
C TYR A 564 -10.49 34.56 -12.32
N GLN A 565 -11.82 34.62 -12.21
CA GLN A 565 -12.69 35.26 -13.21
C GLN A 565 -12.37 36.76 -13.44
N LYS A 566 -11.72 37.44 -12.49
CA LYS A 566 -11.25 38.82 -12.66
C LYS A 566 -9.92 38.90 -13.42
N LEU A 567 -9.07 37.89 -13.28
CA LEU A 567 -7.79 37.78 -13.97
C LEU A 567 -7.95 37.24 -15.40
N LEU A 568 -8.91 36.33 -15.60
CA LEU A 568 -9.08 35.53 -16.82
C LEU A 568 -10.42 35.77 -17.52
N PRO A 569 -10.46 35.74 -18.87
CA PRO A 569 -11.68 35.74 -19.68
C PRO A 569 -12.26 34.31 -19.75
N LEU A 570 -12.64 33.73 -18.60
CA LEU A 570 -13.26 32.40 -18.55
C LEU A 570 -14.62 32.38 -19.26
N THR A 571 -14.82 31.37 -20.09
CA THR A 571 -16.04 31.11 -20.87
C THR A 571 -16.95 30.07 -20.18
N PRO A 572 -18.21 29.89 -20.62
CA PRO A 572 -19.07 28.83 -20.09
C PRO A 572 -18.51 27.42 -20.27
N LYS A 573 -17.78 27.14 -21.37
CA LYS A 573 -17.10 25.83 -21.58
C LYS A 573 -16.01 25.59 -20.54
N ASP A 574 -15.24 26.63 -20.21
CA ASP A 574 -14.22 26.55 -19.15
C ASP A 574 -14.86 26.32 -17.78
N MET A 575 -16.01 26.95 -17.52
CA MET A 575 -16.76 26.78 -16.27
C MET A 575 -17.42 25.40 -16.14
N ARG A 576 -17.88 24.80 -17.24
CA ARG A 576 -18.29 23.37 -17.29
C ARG A 576 -17.12 22.45 -16.97
N LEU A 577 -15.95 22.70 -17.58
CA LEU A 577 -14.75 21.88 -17.45
C LEU A 577 -14.14 21.94 -16.04
N LEU A 578 -14.00 23.14 -15.46
CA LEU A 578 -13.65 23.33 -14.04
C LEU A 578 -14.64 22.61 -13.11
N ASN A 579 -15.94 22.59 -13.45
CA ASN A 579 -16.94 21.86 -12.68
C ASN A 579 -16.89 20.34 -12.83
N TRP A 580 -16.29 19.82 -13.90
CA TRP A 580 -16.02 18.40 -14.04
C TRP A 580 -14.92 17.94 -13.08
N HIS A 581 -13.82 18.71 -12.94
CA HIS A 581 -12.80 18.42 -11.91
C HIS A 581 -13.38 18.55 -10.48
N PHE A 582 -14.24 19.54 -10.23
CA PHE A 582 -14.98 19.64 -8.96
C PHE A 582 -15.86 18.39 -8.72
N ALA A 583 -16.59 17.91 -9.74
CA ALA A 583 -17.37 16.68 -9.64
C ALA A 583 -16.48 15.45 -9.37
N ASN A 584 -15.27 15.41 -9.91
CA ASN A 584 -14.30 14.34 -9.65
C ASN A 584 -13.80 14.36 -8.20
N LEU A 585 -13.60 15.55 -7.61
CA LEU A 585 -13.30 15.70 -6.17
C LEU A 585 -14.49 15.30 -5.28
N GLU A 586 -15.71 15.61 -5.72
CA GLU A 586 -16.95 15.17 -5.05
C GLU A 586 -17.13 13.64 -5.13
N TYR A 587 -16.67 13.00 -6.21
CA TYR A 587 -16.59 11.53 -6.36
C TYR A 587 -15.59 10.92 -5.39
N ALA A 588 -14.34 11.41 -5.35
CA ALA A 588 -13.33 10.93 -4.42
C ALA A 588 -13.84 10.93 -2.96
N ASN A 589 -14.56 12.00 -2.57
CA ASN A 589 -15.10 12.19 -1.22
C ASN A 589 -16.53 11.65 -1.00
N ALA A 590 -17.22 11.15 -2.04
CA ALA A 590 -18.66 10.86 -2.07
C ALA A 590 -19.55 11.97 -1.45
N SER A 591 -19.17 13.24 -1.61
CA SER A 591 -19.84 14.38 -0.97
C SER A 591 -19.57 15.69 -1.70
N ASN A 592 -20.55 16.59 -1.70
CA ASN A 592 -20.38 17.98 -2.14
C ASN A 592 -19.24 18.66 -1.34
N ILE A 593 -18.34 19.36 -2.03
CA ILE A 593 -17.15 20.03 -1.45
C ILE A 593 -17.48 21.09 -0.39
N GLY A 594 -18.68 21.67 -0.42
CA GLY A 594 -19.19 22.59 0.59
C GLY A 594 -19.45 21.93 1.96
N LYS A 595 -19.39 20.59 2.04
CA LYS A 595 -19.51 19.81 3.29
C LYS A 595 -18.15 19.36 3.84
N LEU A 596 -17.06 19.45 3.06
CA LEU A 596 -15.70 19.01 3.43
C LEU A 596 -14.96 20.07 4.25
N SER A 597 -14.09 19.66 5.18
CA SER A 597 -13.24 20.58 5.95
C SER A 597 -12.11 21.18 5.14
N LEU A 598 -12.03 22.53 5.09
CA LEU A 598 -10.89 23.24 4.48
C LEU A 598 -9.53 22.80 5.06
N SER A 599 -9.49 22.49 6.36
CA SER A 599 -8.24 22.28 7.10
C SER A 599 -7.81 20.81 7.23
N GLY A 600 -8.57 19.87 6.68
CA GLY A 600 -8.23 18.44 6.81
C GLY A 600 -9.08 17.47 6.00
N TRP A 601 -9.71 17.89 4.90
CA TRP A 601 -10.36 16.96 3.95
C TRP A 601 -9.38 15.90 3.40
N ASP A 602 -8.09 16.25 3.36
CA ASP A 602 -6.94 15.51 2.87
C ASP A 602 -5.96 15.12 4.00
N GLN A 603 -6.48 14.83 5.20
CA GLN A 603 -5.68 14.42 6.37
C GLN A 603 -4.87 13.11 6.18
N ASP A 604 -5.23 12.33 5.15
CA ASP A 604 -4.63 11.06 4.74
C ASP A 604 -3.60 11.20 3.62
N MET A 605 -3.41 12.40 3.06
CA MET A 605 -2.33 12.73 2.13
C MET A 605 -0.96 12.36 2.70
N GLY A 606 -0.10 11.73 1.90
CA GLY A 606 1.15 11.09 2.31
C GLY A 606 0.99 9.64 2.81
N ASN A 607 -0.20 9.04 2.69
CA ASN A 607 -0.46 7.62 2.92
C ASN A 607 -0.98 6.92 1.64
N GLU A 608 -0.93 7.58 0.48
CA GLU A 608 -1.27 6.98 -0.81
C GLU A 608 -0.34 5.78 -1.12
N PHE A 609 -0.87 4.78 -1.82
CA PHE A 609 -0.07 3.68 -2.35
C PHE A 609 0.33 3.93 -3.80
N GLU A 610 1.49 3.41 -4.19
CA GLU A 610 2.05 3.58 -5.52
C GLU A 610 1.67 2.46 -6.48
N GLY A 611 1.97 2.69 -7.77
CA GLY A 611 1.62 1.79 -8.87
C GLY A 611 0.22 2.02 -9.42
N GLU A 612 -0.02 1.54 -10.64
CA GLU A 612 -1.28 1.73 -11.36
C GLU A 612 -2.50 1.24 -10.56
N HIS A 613 -3.60 1.99 -10.64
CA HIS A 613 -4.88 1.60 -10.06
C HIS A 613 -5.43 0.33 -10.74
N ALA A 614 -6.06 -0.57 -9.99
CA ALA A 614 -6.51 -1.86 -10.52
C ALA A 614 -7.98 -2.19 -10.22
N GLN A 615 -8.58 -3.08 -11.03
CA GLN A 615 -9.91 -3.65 -10.80
C GLN A 615 -9.86 -5.19 -10.89
N VAL A 616 -10.59 -5.89 -10.02
CA VAL A 616 -10.59 -7.37 -10.00
C VAL A 616 -11.50 -7.94 -11.10
N VAL A 617 -10.94 -8.78 -11.98
CA VAL A 617 -11.67 -9.47 -13.05
C VAL A 617 -12.59 -10.53 -12.45
N GLY A 618 -13.87 -10.56 -12.84
CA GLY A 618 -14.89 -11.40 -12.20
C GLY A 618 -15.43 -10.88 -10.86
N GLY A 619 -14.98 -9.70 -10.45
CA GLY A 619 -15.54 -8.93 -9.36
C GLY A 619 -14.76 -8.96 -8.05
N TYR A 620 -14.70 -7.81 -7.39
CA TYR A 620 -13.94 -7.52 -6.17
C TYR A 620 -14.46 -8.28 -4.94
N GLN A 621 -15.71 -8.77 -4.95
CA GLN A 621 -16.25 -9.62 -3.88
C GLN A 621 -15.52 -10.98 -3.77
N GLN A 622 -14.64 -11.33 -4.73
CA GLN A 622 -13.73 -12.47 -4.59
C GLN A 622 -12.79 -12.35 -3.37
N VAL A 623 -12.32 -11.15 -3.01
CA VAL A 623 -11.38 -10.96 -1.89
C VAL A 623 -12.03 -11.25 -0.52
N PRO A 624 -13.21 -10.69 -0.15
CA PRO A 624 -13.90 -11.09 1.08
C PRO A 624 -14.38 -12.56 1.05
N ARG A 625 -14.67 -13.15 -0.12
CA ARG A 625 -14.94 -14.59 -0.23
C ARG A 625 -13.70 -15.43 0.07
N GLY A 626 -12.52 -14.96 -0.34
CA GLY A 626 -11.23 -15.55 0.01
C GLY A 626 -11.02 -15.55 1.52
N LEU A 627 -11.06 -14.38 2.16
CA LEU A 627 -10.94 -14.25 3.61
C LEU A 627 -11.97 -15.08 4.39
N TRP A 628 -13.20 -15.22 3.88
CA TRP A 628 -14.22 -16.08 4.48
C TRP A 628 -13.89 -17.57 4.36
N SER A 629 -13.36 -18.02 3.23
CA SER A 629 -13.28 -19.44 2.86
C SER A 629 -11.93 -20.10 3.13
N PHE A 630 -10.83 -19.36 2.98
CA PHE A 630 -9.46 -19.88 2.99
C PHE A 630 -8.64 -19.35 4.17
N PRO A 631 -7.78 -20.18 4.78
CA PRO A 631 -7.56 -21.61 4.51
C PRO A 631 -8.73 -22.54 4.90
N TYR A 632 -9.58 -22.11 5.84
CA TYR A 632 -10.79 -22.81 6.30
C TYR A 632 -11.93 -21.81 6.51
N LYS A 633 -13.19 -22.26 6.40
CA LYS A 633 -14.38 -21.39 6.55
C LYS A 633 -14.52 -20.79 7.96
N LEU A 634 -14.92 -19.53 8.04
CA LEU A 634 -15.33 -18.85 9.27
C LEU A 634 -16.84 -19.05 9.57
N ASP A 635 -17.26 -19.09 10.84
CA ASP A 635 -18.68 -19.04 11.25
C ASP A 635 -19.25 -17.64 10.93
N VAL A 636 -19.87 -17.52 9.74
CA VAL A 636 -20.58 -16.31 9.31
C VAL A 636 -22.06 -16.63 9.19
N ARG A 637 -22.87 -16.01 10.04
CA ARG A 637 -24.33 -16.14 10.06
C ARG A 637 -24.94 -14.98 9.29
N THR A 638 -25.40 -15.27 8.07
CA THR A 638 -26.10 -14.31 7.21
C THR A 638 -27.58 -14.23 7.57
N ASN A 639 -28.22 -13.11 7.23
CA ASN A 639 -29.59 -12.76 7.65
C ASN A 639 -29.74 -12.67 9.19
N LYS A 640 -28.68 -12.24 9.89
CA LYS A 640 -28.69 -11.95 11.34
C LYS A 640 -28.51 -10.45 11.59
N PRO A 641 -29.55 -9.63 11.31
CA PRO A 641 -29.52 -8.20 11.61
C PRO A 641 -29.54 -8.00 13.12
N VAL A 642 -28.54 -7.29 13.65
CA VAL A 642 -28.47 -6.93 15.06
C VAL A 642 -29.39 -5.74 15.33
N LYS A 643 -30.17 -5.82 16.42
CA LYS A 643 -31.08 -4.78 16.90
C LYS A 643 -30.53 -4.05 18.13
N LYS A 644 -29.96 -4.79 19.09
CA LYS A 644 -29.44 -4.25 20.36
C LYS A 644 -28.13 -4.94 20.76
N ILE A 645 -27.24 -4.17 21.39
CA ILE A 645 -25.98 -4.63 21.98
C ILE A 645 -25.97 -4.20 23.45
N SER A 646 -25.99 -5.17 24.38
CA SER A 646 -25.72 -4.91 25.80
C SER A 646 -24.28 -5.30 26.14
N TYR A 647 -23.49 -4.39 26.72
CA TYR A 647 -22.04 -4.57 26.94
C TYR A 647 -21.55 -4.01 28.29
N ASP A 648 -20.37 -4.42 28.76
CA ASP A 648 -19.76 -3.84 29.97
C ASP A 648 -18.78 -2.71 29.58
N PRO A 649 -19.13 -1.43 29.84
CA PRO A 649 -18.25 -0.30 29.51
C PRO A 649 -16.99 -0.22 30.37
N ARG A 650 -16.94 -0.94 31.50
CA ARG A 650 -15.75 -1.03 32.37
C ARG A 650 -14.86 -2.21 31.99
N GLY A 651 -15.43 -3.29 31.44
CA GLY A 651 -14.70 -4.52 31.10
C GLY A 651 -14.16 -5.30 32.31
N VAL A 652 -14.75 -5.11 33.49
CA VAL A 652 -14.27 -5.68 34.78
C VAL A 652 -15.31 -6.59 35.44
N SER A 653 -16.58 -6.50 35.06
CA SER A 653 -17.66 -7.25 35.72
C SER A 653 -17.94 -8.60 35.07
N SER A 654 -18.64 -9.47 35.80
CA SER A 654 -19.13 -10.76 35.32
C SER A 654 -20.43 -10.67 34.49
N HIS A 655 -20.88 -9.46 34.10
CA HIS A 655 -22.06 -9.29 33.26
C HIS A 655 -21.77 -9.79 31.85
N LYS A 656 -22.55 -10.76 31.39
CA LYS A 656 -22.39 -11.31 30.05
C LYS A 656 -22.92 -10.33 29.00
N THR A 657 -22.01 -9.92 28.13
CA THR A 657 -22.31 -9.07 26.99
C THR A 657 -23.17 -9.84 25.99
N THR A 658 -24.23 -9.21 25.50
CA THR A 658 -25.32 -9.89 24.78
C THR A 658 -25.69 -9.12 23.51
N VAL A 659 -25.66 -9.83 22.38
CA VAL A 659 -26.15 -9.31 21.09
C VAL A 659 -27.56 -9.85 20.84
N TYR A 660 -28.49 -8.97 20.51
CA TYR A 660 -29.89 -9.29 20.23
C TYR A 660 -30.17 -9.04 18.74
N CYS A 661 -30.67 -10.05 18.04
CA CYS A 661 -31.02 -9.95 16.61
C CYS A 661 -32.50 -9.57 16.42
N GLU A 662 -32.88 -9.04 15.24
CA GLU A 662 -34.29 -8.70 14.94
C GLU A 662 -35.22 -9.91 14.92
N ASP A 663 -34.67 -11.12 14.68
CA ASP A 663 -35.40 -12.39 14.66
C ASP A 663 -35.56 -13.03 16.06
N GLY A 664 -35.06 -12.38 17.11
CA GLY A 664 -35.11 -12.86 18.49
C GLY A 664 -33.95 -13.76 18.92
N GLU A 665 -32.99 -14.12 18.05
CA GLU A 665 -31.78 -14.83 18.51
C GLU A 665 -30.93 -13.90 19.41
N THR A 666 -30.62 -14.39 20.62
CA THR A 666 -29.71 -13.70 21.55
C THR A 666 -28.40 -14.47 21.68
N ILE A 667 -27.27 -13.81 21.40
CA ILE A 667 -25.94 -14.43 21.41
C ILE A 667 -25.13 -13.83 22.55
N GLN A 668 -24.72 -14.69 23.47
CA GLN A 668 -23.85 -14.37 24.60
C GLN A 668 -22.39 -14.30 24.14
N ALA A 669 -21.67 -13.25 24.53
CA ALA A 669 -20.29 -12.98 24.16
C ALA A 669 -19.47 -12.44 25.35
N ASP A 670 -18.16 -12.66 25.31
CA ASP A 670 -17.19 -12.07 26.24
C ASP A 670 -16.57 -10.79 25.66
N LYS A 671 -16.57 -10.66 24.32
CA LYS A 671 -16.02 -9.54 23.54
C LYS A 671 -16.90 -9.29 22.31
N ILE A 672 -17.13 -8.03 21.94
CA ILE A 672 -17.80 -7.66 20.67
C ILE A 672 -16.89 -6.78 19.82
N VAL A 673 -16.76 -7.07 18.52
CA VAL A 673 -16.17 -6.16 17.53
C VAL A 673 -17.28 -5.61 16.63
N PHE A 674 -17.56 -4.32 16.73
CA PHE A 674 -18.53 -3.62 15.89
C PHE A 674 -17.88 -3.17 14.58
N THR A 675 -18.42 -3.60 13.44
CA THR A 675 -17.89 -3.24 12.10
C THR A 675 -18.95 -2.71 11.11
N ALA A 676 -20.15 -2.37 11.60
CA ALA A 676 -21.17 -1.76 10.76
C ALA A 676 -20.79 -0.31 10.38
N PRO A 677 -21.22 0.20 9.20
CA PRO A 677 -20.81 1.52 8.71
C PRO A 677 -21.20 2.71 9.61
N LEU A 678 -20.47 3.81 9.53
CA LEU A 678 -20.75 5.05 10.27
C LEU A 678 -22.18 5.58 10.03
N GLY A 679 -22.74 5.41 8.83
CA GLY A 679 -24.15 5.74 8.56
C GLY A 679 -25.15 4.96 9.43
N VAL A 680 -24.85 3.73 9.84
CA VAL A 680 -25.69 2.93 10.76
C VAL A 680 -25.63 3.48 12.18
N LEU A 681 -24.46 3.97 12.63
CA LEU A 681 -24.30 4.66 13.92
C LEU A 681 -25.03 6.01 13.92
N LYS A 682 -24.81 6.85 12.90
CA LYS A 682 -25.51 8.14 12.72
C LYS A 682 -27.03 8.00 12.65
N LYS A 683 -27.53 6.88 12.11
CA LYS A 683 -28.97 6.61 12.00
C LYS A 683 -29.60 6.09 13.30
N GLY A 684 -28.80 5.67 14.28
CA GLY A 684 -29.29 5.07 15.53
C GLY A 684 -29.95 3.71 15.35
N SER A 685 -29.66 2.99 14.26
CA SER A 685 -30.38 1.74 13.90
C SER A 685 -30.08 0.54 14.80
N ILE A 686 -29.11 0.65 15.71
CA ILE A 686 -28.74 -0.38 16.69
C ILE A 686 -28.69 0.28 18.06
N GLU A 687 -29.44 -0.28 19.01
CA GLU A 687 -29.47 0.19 20.40
C GLU A 687 -28.20 -0.27 21.15
N PHE A 688 -27.57 0.63 21.89
CA PHE A 688 -26.43 0.35 22.76
C PHE A 688 -26.85 0.50 24.23
N ASP A 689 -26.55 -0.51 25.05
CA ASP A 689 -26.95 -0.57 26.46
C ASP A 689 -25.75 -0.97 27.35
N PRO A 690 -25.15 -0.04 28.11
CA PRO A 690 -25.54 1.37 28.21
C PRO A 690 -25.25 2.16 26.91
N PRO A 691 -25.81 3.38 26.76
CA PRO A 691 -25.54 4.22 25.60
C PRO A 691 -24.04 4.52 25.39
N LEU A 692 -23.65 4.74 24.13
CA LEU A 692 -22.30 5.17 23.79
C LEU A 692 -21.98 6.54 24.44
N PRO A 693 -20.78 6.73 25.01
CA PRO A 693 -20.43 7.96 25.72
C PRO A 693 -20.16 9.13 24.77
N ASP A 694 -20.29 10.36 25.27
CA ASP A 694 -20.16 11.61 24.50
C ASP A 694 -18.87 11.74 23.67
N TRP A 695 -17.75 11.19 24.17
CA TRP A 695 -16.47 11.20 23.44
C TRP A 695 -16.47 10.26 22.21
N LYS A 696 -17.40 9.29 22.15
CA LYS A 696 -17.63 8.39 21.01
C LYS A 696 -18.71 8.92 20.08
N THR A 697 -19.81 9.48 20.61
CA THR A 697 -20.89 10.04 19.79
C THR A 697 -20.49 11.35 19.10
N GLY A 698 -19.71 12.22 19.76
CA GLY A 698 -19.22 13.45 19.14
C GLY A 698 -18.50 13.25 17.79
N PRO A 699 -17.53 12.32 17.66
CA PRO A 699 -16.96 11.92 16.38
C PRO A 699 -17.97 11.31 15.40
N VAL A 700 -18.93 10.49 15.87
CA VAL A 700 -20.02 9.95 15.03
C VAL A 700 -20.83 11.08 14.41
N ASP A 701 -21.08 12.17 15.12
CA ASP A 701 -21.81 13.34 14.62
C ASP A 701 -20.97 14.20 13.67
N ARG A 702 -19.74 14.56 14.07
CA ARG A 702 -18.87 15.48 13.33
C ARG A 702 -18.32 14.92 12.02
N LEU A 703 -17.97 13.63 11.97
CA LEU A 703 -17.49 13.01 10.73
C LEU A 703 -18.59 12.99 9.67
N GLY A 704 -18.21 13.18 8.42
CA GLY A 704 -19.13 13.05 7.29
C GLY A 704 -19.42 11.59 6.97
N PHE A 705 -20.59 11.32 6.40
CA PHE A 705 -20.87 10.05 5.73
C PHE A 705 -21.56 10.33 4.40
N GLY A 706 -20.86 10.05 3.31
CA GLY A 706 -21.18 10.47 1.95
C GLY A 706 -22.25 9.60 1.29
N THR A 707 -22.64 9.98 0.08
CA THR A 707 -23.46 9.17 -0.81
C THR A 707 -22.95 9.35 -2.23
N MET A 708 -22.66 8.23 -2.88
CA MET A 708 -22.24 8.12 -4.27
C MET A 708 -22.95 6.90 -4.84
N ASN A 709 -23.58 7.09 -6.00
CA ASN A 709 -24.35 6.05 -6.68
C ASN A 709 -23.84 5.79 -8.10
N LYS A 710 -24.27 4.66 -8.66
CA LYS A 710 -23.87 4.16 -9.97
C LYS A 710 -25.08 3.73 -10.77
N VAL A 711 -24.98 3.89 -12.08
CA VAL A 711 -25.94 3.36 -13.06
C VAL A 711 -25.19 2.42 -13.98
N ILE A 712 -25.45 1.13 -13.79
CA ILE A 712 -24.86 0.03 -14.54
C ILE A 712 -25.74 -0.19 -15.78
N LEU A 713 -25.12 -0.24 -16.96
CA LEU A 713 -25.78 -0.40 -18.26
C LEU A 713 -25.08 -1.54 -19.02
N VAL A 714 -25.79 -2.64 -19.27
CA VAL A 714 -25.30 -3.77 -20.08
C VAL A 714 -25.88 -3.70 -21.49
N PHE A 715 -25.04 -3.80 -22.51
CA PHE A 715 -25.44 -3.74 -23.92
C PHE A 715 -25.09 -5.04 -24.65
N GLU A 716 -25.76 -5.32 -25.78
CA GLU A 716 -25.43 -6.46 -26.65
C GLU A 716 -24.02 -6.32 -27.25
N LYS A 717 -23.65 -5.09 -27.63
CA LYS A 717 -22.40 -4.73 -28.31
C LYS A 717 -21.91 -3.38 -27.80
N SER A 718 -20.59 -3.18 -27.80
CA SER A 718 -19.94 -1.91 -27.48
C SER A 718 -20.01 -0.93 -28.66
N PHE A 719 -20.37 0.32 -28.38
CA PHE A 719 -20.38 1.44 -29.32
C PHE A 719 -19.37 2.55 -28.96
N TRP A 720 -18.56 2.30 -27.92
CA TRP A 720 -17.54 3.20 -27.38
C TRP A 720 -16.12 2.66 -27.64
N ASP A 721 -15.11 3.51 -27.45
CA ASP A 721 -13.68 3.13 -27.47
C ASP A 721 -13.41 2.03 -26.41
N VAL A 722 -13.07 0.83 -26.87
CA VAL A 722 -12.89 -0.35 -26.00
C VAL A 722 -11.52 -0.40 -25.34
N ASP A 723 -10.55 0.39 -25.81
CA ASP A 723 -9.18 0.44 -25.31
C ASP A 723 -9.03 1.46 -24.17
N ARG A 724 -9.82 2.54 -24.17
CA ARG A 724 -9.99 3.44 -23.00
C ARG A 724 -10.79 2.77 -21.88
N ASP A 725 -10.37 3.01 -20.63
CA ASP A 725 -11.04 2.46 -19.44
C ASP A 725 -12.15 3.39 -18.90
N MET A 726 -12.17 4.66 -19.30
CA MET A 726 -13.19 5.63 -18.89
C MET A 726 -13.34 6.81 -19.87
N PHE A 727 -14.48 7.50 -19.81
CA PHE A 727 -14.71 8.79 -20.48
C PHE A 727 -15.61 9.72 -19.62
N GLY A 728 -15.40 11.03 -19.72
CA GLY A 728 -16.11 12.05 -18.96
C GLY A 728 -17.14 12.82 -19.78
N LEU A 729 -18.22 13.29 -19.14
CA LEU A 729 -19.20 14.20 -19.74
C LEU A 729 -19.28 15.51 -18.97
N LEU A 730 -19.18 16.64 -19.68
CA LEU A 730 -19.55 17.94 -19.14
C LEU A 730 -21.07 18.05 -18.97
N ARG A 731 -21.49 18.77 -17.92
CA ARG A 731 -22.91 18.98 -17.58
C ARG A 731 -23.24 20.47 -17.64
N GLU A 732 -24.42 20.81 -18.16
CA GLU A 732 -24.87 22.21 -18.14
C GLU A 732 -25.23 22.67 -16.71
N PRO A 733 -24.98 23.96 -16.38
CA PRO A 733 -25.53 24.59 -15.19
C PRO A 733 -27.06 24.74 -15.26
N THR A 734 -27.70 25.01 -14.12
CA THR A 734 -29.15 25.31 -14.05
C THR A 734 -29.54 26.58 -14.80
N THR A 735 -28.62 27.55 -14.91
CA THR A 735 -28.79 28.78 -15.69
C THR A 735 -27.89 28.70 -16.93
N GLN A 736 -28.47 28.64 -18.13
CA GLN A 736 -27.71 28.45 -19.37
C GLN A 736 -26.56 29.48 -19.53
N ASN A 737 -25.38 29.02 -19.95
CA ASN A 737 -24.16 29.82 -20.12
C ASN A 737 -23.65 30.53 -18.84
N SER A 738 -24.06 30.10 -17.65
CA SER A 738 -23.66 30.76 -16.40
C SER A 738 -22.18 30.61 -16.07
N LEU A 739 -21.61 31.67 -15.48
CA LEU A 739 -20.28 31.68 -14.88
C LEU A 739 -20.33 31.56 -13.34
N SER A 740 -21.52 31.40 -12.75
CA SER A 740 -21.69 31.24 -11.29
C SER A 740 -21.48 29.78 -10.89
N GLN A 741 -20.55 29.53 -9.95
CA GLN A 741 -20.32 28.19 -9.38
C GLN A 741 -21.57 27.56 -8.75
N ALA A 742 -22.44 28.37 -8.16
CA ALA A 742 -23.66 27.89 -7.50
C ALA A 742 -24.58 27.11 -8.48
N ASP A 743 -24.63 27.55 -9.73
CA ASP A 743 -25.54 27.05 -10.77
C ASP A 743 -25.13 25.64 -11.28
N TYR A 744 -23.88 25.23 -11.04
CA TYR A 744 -23.36 23.90 -11.38
C TYR A 744 -23.50 22.88 -10.24
N SER A 745 -23.53 23.36 -9.00
CA SER A 745 -23.42 22.54 -7.77
C SER A 745 -24.40 21.35 -7.70
N GLN A 746 -25.62 21.52 -8.22
CA GLN A 746 -26.66 20.48 -8.21
C GLN A 746 -26.43 19.38 -9.25
N ASN A 747 -25.82 19.70 -10.39
CA ASN A 747 -25.85 18.85 -11.59
C ASN A 747 -24.48 18.37 -12.07
N ARG A 748 -23.37 19.00 -11.64
CA ARG A 748 -22.02 18.64 -12.13
C ARG A 748 -21.66 17.17 -11.95
N GLY A 749 -22.12 16.53 -10.86
CA GLY A 749 -21.89 15.12 -10.57
C GLY A 749 -22.85 14.12 -11.27
N ARG A 750 -23.71 14.57 -12.18
CA ARG A 750 -24.78 13.77 -12.82
C ARG A 750 -24.30 13.11 -14.11
N PHE A 751 -23.91 11.84 -14.07
CA PHE A 751 -23.29 11.12 -15.20
C PHE A 751 -21.97 11.73 -15.68
N TYR A 752 -21.20 12.35 -14.78
CA TYR A 752 -19.99 13.09 -15.13
C TYR A 752 -18.84 12.19 -15.64
N LEU A 753 -18.83 10.91 -15.26
CA LEU A 753 -17.82 9.92 -15.64
C LEU A 753 -18.48 8.55 -15.90
N PHE A 754 -18.02 7.86 -16.94
CA PHE A 754 -18.42 6.51 -17.32
C PHE A 754 -17.19 5.59 -17.30
N TRP A 755 -17.32 4.44 -16.65
CA TRP A 755 -16.31 3.37 -16.68
C TRP A 755 -16.64 2.32 -17.74
N ASN A 756 -15.65 1.94 -18.55
CA ASN A 756 -15.69 0.80 -19.46
C ASN A 756 -15.31 -0.48 -18.69
N CYS A 757 -16.30 -1.29 -18.30
CA CYS A 757 -16.07 -2.50 -17.52
C CYS A 757 -15.93 -3.77 -18.38
N MET A 758 -15.64 -3.65 -19.68
CA MET A 758 -15.49 -4.81 -20.58
C MET A 758 -14.35 -5.75 -20.16
N LYS A 759 -13.19 -5.17 -19.77
CA LYS A 759 -11.98 -5.93 -19.42
C LYS A 759 -12.12 -6.69 -18.08
N THR A 760 -13.06 -6.29 -17.22
CA THR A 760 -13.28 -6.88 -15.88
C THR A 760 -14.55 -7.73 -15.76
N SER A 761 -15.61 -7.39 -16.49
CA SER A 761 -16.88 -8.14 -16.53
C SER A 761 -16.95 -9.15 -17.67
N GLY A 762 -16.12 -9.01 -18.71
CA GLY A 762 -16.16 -9.81 -19.94
C GLY A 762 -17.33 -9.49 -20.89
N LEU A 763 -18.17 -8.50 -20.56
CA LEU A 763 -19.38 -8.11 -21.30
C LEU A 763 -19.36 -6.61 -21.67
N PRO A 764 -20.12 -6.14 -22.67
CA PRO A 764 -20.27 -4.71 -22.97
C PRO A 764 -21.03 -3.99 -21.84
N VAL A 765 -20.29 -3.52 -20.84
CA VAL A 765 -20.84 -2.89 -19.63
C VAL A 765 -20.24 -1.50 -19.45
N LEU A 766 -21.12 -0.50 -19.36
CA LEU A 766 -20.77 0.83 -18.86
C LEU A 766 -21.27 1.01 -17.42
N ILE A 767 -20.53 1.76 -16.62
CA ILE A 767 -20.98 2.22 -15.29
C ILE A 767 -20.87 3.75 -15.23
N ALA A 768 -22.01 4.43 -15.31
CA ALA A 768 -22.10 5.87 -15.15
C ALA A 768 -22.14 6.26 -13.66
N LEU A 769 -21.44 7.33 -13.28
CA LEU A 769 -21.36 7.78 -11.90
C LEU A 769 -22.35 8.91 -11.58
N MET A 770 -22.92 8.85 -10.37
CA MET A 770 -23.77 9.87 -9.75
C MET A 770 -23.13 10.30 -8.43
N THR A 771 -22.59 11.51 -8.40
CA THR A 771 -21.81 12.06 -7.27
C THR A 771 -22.31 13.44 -6.82
N GLY A 772 -21.73 14.01 -5.76
CA GLY A 772 -22.16 15.28 -5.18
C GLY A 772 -23.65 15.23 -4.78
N ASP A 773 -24.39 16.32 -5.01
CA ASP A 773 -25.83 16.31 -4.73
C ASP A 773 -26.65 15.55 -5.80
N ALA A 774 -26.09 15.25 -6.97
CA ALA A 774 -26.71 14.35 -7.95
C ALA A 774 -26.80 12.89 -7.44
N ALA A 775 -25.87 12.45 -6.58
CA ALA A 775 -26.00 11.16 -5.89
C ALA A 775 -27.28 11.09 -5.04
N HIS A 776 -27.62 12.19 -4.36
CA HIS A 776 -28.85 12.33 -3.58
C HIS A 776 -30.10 12.59 -4.46
N GLN A 777 -29.96 12.90 -5.75
CA GLN A 777 -31.07 12.94 -6.71
C GLN A 777 -31.40 11.53 -7.20
N ALA A 778 -30.39 10.70 -7.50
CA ALA A 778 -30.57 9.30 -7.91
C ALA A 778 -31.31 8.44 -6.87
N GLU A 779 -31.16 8.76 -5.57
CA GLU A 779 -31.95 8.14 -4.49
C GLU A 779 -33.47 8.38 -4.66
N ARG A 780 -33.88 9.52 -5.21
CA ARG A 780 -35.29 9.98 -5.29
C ARG A 780 -35.94 9.85 -6.67
N MET A 781 -35.15 9.82 -7.73
CA MET A 781 -35.63 9.56 -9.11
C MET A 781 -35.95 8.07 -9.30
N THR A 782 -36.85 7.77 -10.23
CA THR A 782 -37.13 6.41 -10.71
C THR A 782 -36.03 5.92 -11.66
N ASP A 783 -35.90 4.60 -11.79
CA ASP A 783 -34.92 3.99 -12.71
C ASP A 783 -35.19 4.36 -14.17
N ASN A 784 -36.46 4.58 -14.55
CA ASN A 784 -36.84 4.95 -15.91
C ASN A 784 -36.43 6.40 -16.27
N GLU A 785 -36.53 7.34 -15.34
CA GLU A 785 -36.07 8.73 -15.56
C GLU A 785 -34.54 8.78 -15.69
N ILE A 786 -33.84 8.05 -14.82
CA ILE A 786 -32.38 7.90 -14.85
C ILE A 786 -31.93 7.24 -16.17
N LEU A 787 -32.60 6.17 -16.60
CA LEU A 787 -32.31 5.46 -17.84
C LEU A 787 -32.57 6.34 -19.08
N GLY A 788 -33.71 7.04 -19.10
CA GLY A 788 -34.07 7.95 -20.20
C GLY A 788 -33.03 9.05 -20.41
N GLU A 789 -32.57 9.70 -19.32
CA GLU A 789 -31.52 10.71 -19.43
C GLU A 789 -30.18 10.11 -19.83
N VAL A 790 -29.70 9.05 -19.15
CA VAL A 790 -28.34 8.53 -19.40
C VAL A 790 -28.18 7.98 -20.82
N THR A 791 -29.19 7.29 -21.35
CA THR A 791 -29.18 6.83 -22.75
C THR A 791 -29.34 8.00 -23.72
N SER A 792 -30.06 9.08 -23.35
CA SER A 792 -30.07 10.32 -24.16
C SER A 792 -28.71 11.03 -24.17
N GLN A 793 -27.92 10.99 -23.08
CA GLN A 793 -26.56 11.53 -23.08
C GLN A 793 -25.64 10.68 -23.97
N LEU A 794 -25.71 9.35 -23.86
CA LEU A 794 -24.92 8.43 -24.70
C LEU A 794 -25.24 8.59 -26.20
N ARG A 795 -26.54 8.74 -26.55
CA ARG A 795 -26.99 9.07 -27.93
C ARG A 795 -26.50 10.42 -28.43
N ASN A 796 -26.30 11.40 -27.54
CA ASN A 796 -25.73 12.71 -27.89
C ASN A 796 -24.20 12.67 -28.05
N VAL A 797 -23.50 11.75 -27.40
CA VAL A 797 -22.04 11.60 -27.55
C VAL A 797 -21.70 10.78 -28.80
N PHE A 798 -22.26 9.58 -28.93
CA PHE A 798 -21.94 8.63 -29.99
C PHE A 798 -22.89 8.77 -31.19
N LYS A 799 -23.05 10.01 -31.71
CA LYS A 799 -24.07 10.37 -32.72
C LYS A 799 -23.97 9.56 -34.01
N ASP A 800 -22.76 9.17 -34.39
CA ASP A 800 -22.47 8.42 -35.62
C ASP A 800 -22.83 6.93 -35.52
N VAL A 801 -23.29 6.46 -34.34
CA VAL A 801 -23.67 5.07 -34.07
C VAL A 801 -25.09 5.01 -33.51
N ALA A 802 -25.88 4.05 -33.96
CA ALA A 802 -27.21 3.79 -33.42
C ALA A 802 -27.12 3.16 -32.02
N VAL A 803 -26.94 4.00 -30.98
CA VAL A 803 -26.85 3.57 -29.57
C VAL A 803 -28.16 2.87 -29.13
N PRO A 804 -28.12 1.54 -28.85
CA PRO A 804 -29.29 0.78 -28.45
C PRO A 804 -29.67 1.06 -27.00
N ASP A 805 -30.88 0.67 -26.60
CA ASP A 805 -31.23 0.60 -25.18
C ASP A 805 -30.53 -0.61 -24.51
N PRO A 806 -30.17 -0.52 -23.23
CA PRO A 806 -29.47 -1.60 -22.51
C PRO A 806 -30.37 -2.82 -22.24
N LEU A 807 -29.76 -4.01 -22.24
CA LEU A 807 -30.38 -5.30 -21.95
C LEU A 807 -30.62 -5.52 -20.44
N GLU A 808 -29.77 -4.94 -19.59
CA GLU A 808 -29.85 -5.01 -18.13
C GLU A 808 -29.37 -3.67 -17.55
N THR A 809 -30.22 -3.01 -16.76
CA THR A 809 -29.93 -1.73 -16.09
C THR A 809 -30.03 -1.92 -14.58
N ILE A 810 -29.08 -1.36 -13.83
CA ILE A 810 -29.10 -1.42 -12.36
C ILE A 810 -28.68 -0.07 -11.77
N VAL A 811 -29.52 0.52 -10.93
CA VAL A 811 -29.23 1.77 -10.19
C VAL A 811 -28.92 1.44 -8.74
N THR A 812 -27.78 1.91 -8.22
CA THR A 812 -27.49 1.80 -6.77
C THR A 812 -28.21 2.88 -5.98
N ARG A 813 -28.61 2.57 -4.75
CA ARG A 813 -29.19 3.52 -3.78
C ARG A 813 -28.60 3.28 -2.39
N TRP A 814 -27.32 3.65 -2.22
CA TRP A 814 -26.57 3.39 -0.99
C TRP A 814 -27.08 4.18 0.22
N GLY A 815 -27.70 5.35 0.00
CA GLY A 815 -28.34 6.14 1.05
C GLY A 815 -29.57 5.45 1.67
N GLN A 816 -30.34 4.72 0.86
CA GLN A 816 -31.51 3.93 1.32
C GLN A 816 -31.19 2.52 1.82
N ASP A 817 -29.99 1.98 1.55
CA ASP A 817 -29.60 0.67 2.07
C ASP A 817 -29.47 0.70 3.59
N ARG A 818 -30.44 0.12 4.31
CA ARG A 818 -30.50 0.14 5.79
C ARG A 818 -29.25 -0.38 6.49
N PHE A 819 -28.44 -1.20 5.81
CA PHE A 819 -27.18 -1.77 6.31
C PHE A 819 -25.95 -0.94 5.91
N ALA A 820 -26.14 0.29 5.42
CA ALA A 820 -25.09 1.24 5.09
C ALA A 820 -25.49 2.69 5.44
N ASN A 821 -26.65 3.15 4.98
CA ASN A 821 -27.15 4.53 5.09
C ASN A 821 -26.17 5.57 4.50
N GLY A 822 -25.59 5.26 3.33
CA GLY A 822 -24.55 6.03 2.64
C GLY A 822 -23.39 5.17 2.12
N SER A 823 -22.39 5.80 1.50
CA SER A 823 -21.29 5.12 0.80
C SER A 823 -20.04 4.95 1.68
N TYR A 824 -19.41 6.03 2.14
CA TYR A 824 -18.21 6.00 3.00
C TYR A 824 -18.02 7.30 3.78
N SER A 825 -17.14 7.31 4.78
CA SER A 825 -16.88 8.53 5.57
C SER A 825 -16.07 9.56 4.79
N TYR A 826 -16.26 10.84 5.13
CA TYR A 826 -15.43 11.96 4.70
C TYR A 826 -15.16 12.89 5.89
N VAL A 827 -14.15 13.76 5.81
CA VAL A 827 -13.86 14.71 6.89
C VAL A 827 -14.82 15.90 6.76
N GLY A 828 -15.88 15.89 7.56
CA GLY A 828 -16.88 16.95 7.58
C GLY A 828 -16.29 18.27 8.06
N LYS A 829 -16.87 19.40 7.64
CA LYS A 829 -16.38 20.76 7.97
C LYS A 829 -16.13 21.00 9.48
N ASP A 830 -16.90 20.35 10.34
CA ASP A 830 -16.84 20.49 11.80
C ASP A 830 -16.01 19.38 12.50
N ALA A 831 -15.41 18.46 11.73
CA ALA A 831 -14.58 17.37 12.24
C ALA A 831 -13.24 17.86 12.81
N LEU A 832 -12.75 17.14 13.81
CA LEU A 832 -11.53 17.46 14.54
C LEU A 832 -10.39 16.48 14.22
N PRO A 833 -9.12 16.94 14.22
CA PRO A 833 -7.97 16.05 14.11
C PRO A 833 -8.03 14.91 15.14
N GLY A 834 -7.93 13.67 14.68
CA GLY A 834 -8.02 12.46 15.51
C GLY A 834 -9.45 11.93 15.74
N ASP A 835 -10.50 12.49 15.11
CA ASP A 835 -11.86 11.93 15.25
C ASP A 835 -11.97 10.46 14.79
N TYR A 836 -11.20 10.05 13.77
CA TYR A 836 -11.08 8.64 13.36
C TYR A 836 -10.41 7.74 14.43
N ASP A 837 -9.48 8.28 15.21
CA ASP A 837 -8.83 7.55 16.31
C ASP A 837 -9.77 7.45 17.53
N LEU A 838 -10.57 8.49 17.78
CA LEU A 838 -11.68 8.42 18.75
C LEU A 838 -12.75 7.40 18.32
N MET A 839 -13.05 7.30 17.02
CA MET A 839 -13.90 6.25 16.47
C MET A 839 -13.31 4.84 16.66
N ALA A 840 -11.99 4.67 16.55
CA ALA A 840 -11.30 3.40 16.77
C ALA A 840 -11.33 2.89 18.22
N LYS A 841 -11.12 3.78 19.22
CA LYS A 841 -10.94 3.39 20.64
C LYS A 841 -12.04 2.45 21.18
N PRO A 842 -11.72 1.33 21.83
CA PRO A 842 -12.71 0.46 22.46
C PRO A 842 -13.37 1.09 23.70
N ILE A 843 -14.50 0.50 24.13
CA ILE A 843 -15.23 0.86 25.35
C ILE A 843 -15.44 -0.42 26.16
N GLY A 844 -14.62 -0.64 27.19
CA GLY A 844 -14.66 -1.86 28.00
C GLY A 844 -14.38 -3.12 27.16
N ASN A 845 -15.42 -3.91 26.86
CA ASN A 845 -15.32 -5.09 25.99
C ASN A 845 -15.98 -4.94 24.59
N LEU A 846 -16.36 -3.72 24.21
CA LEU A 846 -16.85 -3.35 22.88
C LEU A 846 -15.74 -2.65 22.07
N TYR A 847 -15.32 -3.27 20.96
CA TYR A 847 -14.24 -2.83 20.07
C TYR A 847 -14.81 -2.31 18.75
N PHE A 848 -14.09 -1.44 18.03
CA PHE A 848 -14.57 -0.81 16.80
C PHE A 848 -13.59 -1.01 15.64
N ALA A 849 -14.10 -1.41 14.47
CA ALA A 849 -13.37 -1.47 13.21
C ALA A 849 -14.26 -1.04 12.03
N GLY A 850 -13.68 -0.88 10.84
CA GLY A 850 -14.30 -0.30 9.66
C GLY A 850 -13.51 0.91 9.13
N GLU A 851 -13.77 1.33 7.88
CA GLU A 851 -13.04 2.44 7.25
C GLU A 851 -13.15 3.75 8.05
N ALA A 852 -14.32 4.05 8.62
CA ALA A 852 -14.53 5.16 9.56
C ALA A 852 -13.80 5.02 10.92
N THR A 853 -12.83 4.11 11.04
CA THR A 853 -11.94 3.93 12.19
C THR A 853 -10.45 3.87 11.80
N CYS A 854 -10.09 4.19 10.55
CA CYS A 854 -8.71 4.18 10.07
C CYS A 854 -8.29 5.58 9.61
N GLY A 855 -7.70 6.38 10.50
CA GLY A 855 -7.39 7.79 10.21
C GLY A 855 -6.39 8.02 9.07
N THR A 856 -5.50 7.07 8.82
CA THR A 856 -4.51 7.13 7.72
C THR A 856 -5.03 6.60 6.39
N HIS A 857 -6.15 5.87 6.38
CA HIS A 857 -6.74 5.29 5.17
C HIS A 857 -8.29 5.26 5.31
N PRO A 858 -8.97 6.40 5.46
CA PRO A 858 -10.43 6.46 5.57
C PRO A 858 -11.07 6.03 4.24
N ALA A 859 -12.39 5.79 4.24
CA ALA A 859 -13.19 5.40 3.07
C ALA A 859 -12.83 4.09 2.32
N THR A 860 -11.60 3.55 2.41
CA THR A 860 -11.11 2.51 1.51
C THR A 860 -11.32 1.06 1.98
N VAL A 861 -11.19 0.12 1.04
CA VAL A 861 -11.19 -1.33 1.30
C VAL A 861 -9.98 -1.76 2.14
N HIS A 862 -8.80 -1.20 1.87
CA HIS A 862 -7.58 -1.54 2.61
C HIS A 862 -7.60 -0.94 4.02
N GLY A 863 -8.15 0.26 4.25
CA GLY A 863 -8.30 0.85 5.58
C GLY A 863 -9.32 0.11 6.44
N ALA A 864 -10.43 -0.33 5.83
CA ALA A 864 -11.33 -1.28 6.46
C ALA A 864 -10.59 -2.57 6.86
N TYR A 865 -9.75 -3.15 6.00
CA TYR A 865 -8.96 -4.33 6.34
C TYR A 865 -7.97 -4.09 7.49
N LEU A 866 -7.18 -3.01 7.43
CA LEU A 866 -6.20 -2.61 8.47
C LEU A 866 -6.87 -2.40 9.84
N SER A 867 -8.03 -1.74 9.89
CA SER A 867 -8.79 -1.59 11.14
C SER A 867 -9.28 -2.93 11.71
N GLY A 868 -9.56 -3.91 10.84
CA GLY A 868 -9.89 -5.27 11.25
C GLY A 868 -8.70 -5.99 11.88
N LEU A 869 -7.50 -5.83 11.32
CA LEU A 869 -6.25 -6.33 11.91
C LEU A 869 -6.02 -5.70 13.29
N ARG A 870 -6.13 -4.36 13.39
CA ARG A 870 -5.97 -3.62 14.67
C ARG A 870 -6.95 -4.12 15.74
N ALA A 871 -8.24 -4.26 15.42
CA ALA A 871 -9.21 -4.76 16.39
C ALA A 871 -8.96 -6.22 16.80
N ALA A 872 -8.35 -7.05 15.93
CA ALA A 872 -7.87 -8.37 16.32
C ALA A 872 -6.70 -8.30 17.33
N THR A 873 -5.76 -7.35 17.16
CA THR A 873 -4.71 -7.04 18.14
C THR A 873 -5.32 -6.64 19.50
N GLU A 874 -6.23 -5.67 19.50
CA GLU A 874 -6.89 -5.13 20.71
C GLU A 874 -7.64 -6.22 21.48
N VAL A 875 -8.37 -7.10 20.77
CA VAL A 875 -9.07 -8.22 21.38
C VAL A 875 -8.10 -9.27 21.90
N LEU A 876 -7.06 -9.66 21.14
CA LEU A 876 -6.04 -10.61 21.60
C LEU A 876 -5.33 -10.10 22.86
N GLU A 877 -4.92 -8.84 22.88
CA GLU A 877 -4.24 -8.21 24.01
C GLU A 877 -5.10 -8.23 25.27
N SER A 878 -6.41 -8.05 25.12
CA SER A 878 -7.36 -8.16 26.23
C SER A 878 -7.63 -9.60 26.74
N VAL A 879 -7.04 -10.62 26.09
CA VAL A 879 -7.15 -12.04 26.45
C VAL A 879 -5.82 -12.59 26.95
N ILE A 880 -4.69 -12.28 26.29
CA ILE A 880 -3.36 -12.81 26.66
C ILE A 880 -2.43 -11.80 27.33
N GLY A 881 -2.82 -10.52 27.37
CA GLY A 881 -1.99 -9.41 27.89
C GLY A 881 -1.10 -8.75 26.83
N PRO A 882 -0.36 -7.70 27.23
CA PRO A 882 0.57 -6.96 26.36
C PRO A 882 1.74 -7.84 25.90
N ILE A 883 2.58 -7.31 25.00
CA ILE A 883 3.82 -7.99 24.60
C ILE A 883 4.83 -7.91 25.76
N ILE A 884 5.22 -9.07 26.30
CA ILE A 884 6.21 -9.18 27.37
C ILE A 884 7.52 -9.71 26.79
N PHE A 885 8.63 -9.04 27.11
CA PHE A 885 9.98 -9.44 26.70
C PHE A 885 10.91 -9.54 27.92
N HIS A 886 12.01 -10.29 27.78
CA HIS A 886 12.94 -10.53 28.88
C HIS A 886 13.87 -9.33 29.11
N LYS A 887 14.13 -9.00 30.38
CA LYS A 887 15.06 -7.95 30.81
C LYS A 887 16.32 -8.58 31.42
N PRO A 888 17.54 -8.11 31.10
CA PRO A 888 17.86 -7.06 30.13
C PRO A 888 17.53 -7.48 28.69
N LEU A 889 16.99 -6.55 27.91
CA LEU A 889 16.56 -6.79 26.53
C LEU A 889 17.74 -7.22 25.64
N VAL A 890 18.94 -6.68 25.90
CA VAL A 890 20.20 -7.10 25.28
C VAL A 890 21.13 -7.60 26.39
N PRO A 891 21.49 -8.90 26.43
CA PRO A 891 22.46 -9.41 27.39
C PRO A 891 23.83 -8.75 27.25
N ALA A 892 24.51 -8.59 28.39
CA ALA A 892 25.92 -8.21 28.44
C ALA A 892 26.77 -9.23 27.69
N LYS A 893 27.82 -8.78 27.00
CA LYS A 893 28.68 -9.64 26.18
C LYS A 893 29.53 -10.56 27.05
N GLY A 894 29.02 -11.77 27.32
CA GLY A 894 29.69 -12.78 28.13
C GLY A 894 31.06 -13.18 27.56
N LYS A 895 32.03 -13.39 28.43
CA LYS A 895 33.23 -14.17 28.09
C LYS A 895 32.79 -15.62 27.89
N THR A 896 33.24 -16.26 26.81
CA THR A 896 32.92 -17.66 26.50
C THR A 896 33.43 -18.59 27.61
N ALA A 897 32.51 -19.18 28.38
CA ALA A 897 32.80 -20.00 29.56
C ALA A 897 33.21 -21.45 29.20
N ASN A 898 34.18 -21.62 28.30
CA ASN A 898 34.80 -22.92 28.02
C ASN A 898 35.95 -23.19 29.00
N SER A 899 35.62 -23.42 30.27
CA SER A 899 36.55 -23.91 31.28
C SER A 899 35.81 -24.69 32.37
N ILE A 900 35.79 -26.02 32.25
CA ILE A 900 35.31 -26.92 33.31
C ILE A 900 36.30 -26.83 34.49
N PRO A 901 35.88 -26.50 35.72
CA PRO A 901 36.78 -26.50 36.87
C PRO A 901 37.05 -27.94 37.32
N ILE A 902 38.31 -28.37 37.25
CA ILE A 902 38.78 -29.59 37.92
C ILE A 902 39.36 -29.17 39.29
N PRO A 903 38.91 -29.76 40.41
CA PRO A 903 39.41 -29.37 41.73
C PRO A 903 40.65 -30.18 42.17
N ALA A 904 41.76 -29.47 42.37
CA ALA A 904 42.94 -29.88 43.16
C ALA A 904 43.59 -28.59 43.69
N VAL A 905 43.56 -28.30 45.01
CA VAL A 905 44.40 -28.84 46.10
C VAL A 905 45.83 -28.30 46.06
N ASP A 906 46.24 -27.66 47.15
CA ASP A 906 47.48 -26.88 47.30
C ASP A 906 48.76 -27.73 47.44
N THR A 907 49.90 -27.20 46.97
CA THR A 907 51.13 -27.11 47.80
C THR A 907 52.21 -26.18 47.21
N THR A 908 52.45 -25.07 47.93
CA THR A 908 53.74 -24.43 48.28
C THR A 908 55.00 -24.44 47.37
N THR A 909 55.66 -23.26 47.40
CA THR A 909 57.12 -22.96 47.42
C THR A 909 57.96 -22.68 46.14
N SER A 910 58.41 -21.41 46.08
CA SER A 910 59.77 -20.89 45.79
C SER A 910 60.41 -20.93 44.38
N ASN A 911 60.67 -19.72 43.88
CA ASN A 911 61.91 -19.19 43.28
C ASN A 911 62.70 -20.03 42.25
N SER A 912 62.72 -19.58 40.99
CA SER A 912 63.94 -19.00 40.35
C SER A 912 63.70 -18.53 38.90
N SER A 913 64.59 -17.66 38.42
CA SER A 913 64.65 -17.08 37.06
C SER A 913 66.13 -16.99 36.63
N PRO A 914 66.47 -16.67 35.36
CA PRO A 914 66.02 -17.29 34.12
C PRO A 914 67.21 -17.63 33.18
N VAL A 915 67.08 -18.60 32.25
CA VAL A 915 68.13 -18.87 31.23
C VAL A 915 67.53 -19.04 29.82
N ASN A 916 68.30 -18.59 28.81
CA ASN A 916 67.89 -18.49 27.41
C ASN A 916 67.88 -19.83 26.65
N GLY A 917 66.97 -19.96 25.67
CA GLY A 917 67.00 -20.99 24.63
C GLY A 917 66.15 -20.59 23.42
N ARG A 918 66.78 -20.33 22.26
CA ARG A 918 66.09 -19.89 21.03
C ARG A 918 66.70 -20.58 19.80
N LYS A 919 65.87 -20.83 18.77
CA LYS A 919 66.14 -21.66 17.56
C LYS A 919 66.04 -23.18 17.87
N ARG A 920 65.76 -24.08 16.91
CA ARG A 920 65.94 -23.99 15.44
C ARG A 920 64.79 -24.68 14.66
N LYS A 921 64.63 -24.30 13.38
CA LYS A 921 63.76 -24.90 12.34
C LYS A 921 64.67 -25.48 11.25
N GLU A 922 64.34 -26.65 10.67
CA GLU A 922 64.80 -27.21 9.38
C GLU A 922 64.30 -28.67 9.24
N PRO A 923 64.29 -29.32 8.06
CA PRO A 923 63.97 -28.81 6.72
C PRO A 923 63.05 -29.75 5.89
N PRO A 924 62.47 -29.30 4.76
CA PRO A 924 61.93 -30.18 3.70
C PRO A 924 62.99 -30.50 2.62
N VAL A 925 62.79 -31.61 1.88
CA VAL A 925 63.73 -32.16 0.87
C VAL A 925 63.21 -31.95 -0.58
N LYS A 926 64.09 -32.07 -1.59
CA LYS A 926 63.91 -31.80 -3.04
C LYS A 926 64.18 -33.08 -3.86
N THR A 927 63.94 -33.25 -5.18
CA THR A 927 63.48 -32.40 -6.33
C THR A 927 62.72 -33.39 -7.30
N PRO A 928 62.72 -33.38 -8.67
CA PRO A 928 63.09 -32.40 -9.71
C PRO A 928 62.02 -32.10 -10.82
N VAL A 929 62.10 -30.87 -11.36
CA VAL A 929 62.07 -30.47 -12.81
C VAL A 929 60.96 -30.96 -13.77
N GLN A 930 60.16 -29.97 -14.23
CA GLN A 930 59.60 -29.72 -15.58
C GLN A 930 59.12 -30.85 -16.52
N ALA A 931 57.85 -30.74 -16.94
CA ALA A 931 57.43 -30.91 -18.35
C ALA A 931 56.18 -30.04 -18.62
N ILE A 932 55.95 -29.61 -19.87
CA ILE A 932 54.76 -28.84 -20.29
C ILE A 932 53.75 -29.80 -20.96
N PRO A 933 52.49 -29.88 -20.49
CA PRO A 933 51.38 -30.52 -21.22
C PRO A 933 50.59 -29.52 -22.10
N PRO A 934 49.92 -29.96 -23.18
CA PRO A 934 49.43 -29.07 -24.23
C PRO A 934 47.92 -28.75 -24.18
N GLU A 935 47.51 -27.78 -25.00
CA GLU A 935 46.11 -27.56 -25.39
C GLU A 935 45.52 -28.80 -26.08
N ARG A 936 44.27 -29.18 -25.74
CA ARG A 936 43.35 -30.01 -26.53
C ARG A 936 41.90 -29.75 -26.08
N PRO A 937 40.88 -30.10 -26.91
CA PRO A 937 40.02 -29.05 -27.45
C PRO A 937 38.68 -28.91 -26.73
N ALA A 938 38.01 -27.78 -26.98
CA ALA A 938 36.62 -27.59 -26.60
C ALA A 938 35.72 -28.63 -27.29
N ALA A 939 34.83 -29.25 -26.52
CA ALA A 939 33.74 -30.06 -27.06
C ALA A 939 32.72 -29.15 -27.79
N PRO A 940 32.07 -29.62 -28.88
CA PRO A 940 31.10 -28.82 -29.60
C PRO A 940 29.86 -28.53 -28.72
N PRO A 941 29.24 -27.34 -28.84
CA PRO A 941 27.98 -27.05 -28.15
C PRO A 941 26.87 -27.97 -28.67
N ARG A 942 26.06 -28.52 -27.75
CA ARG A 942 24.82 -29.23 -28.14
C ARG A 942 23.82 -28.23 -28.67
N SER A 943 23.23 -28.51 -29.82
CA SER A 943 22.13 -27.71 -30.39
C SER A 943 20.84 -27.92 -29.60
N ASN A 944 20.45 -26.91 -28.81
CA ASN A 944 19.09 -26.82 -28.29
C ASN A 944 18.18 -26.30 -29.40
N ASN A 945 17.43 -27.19 -30.06
CA ASN A 945 16.36 -26.81 -30.99
C ASN A 945 15.11 -26.38 -30.21
N SER A 946 15.23 -25.28 -29.47
CA SER A 946 14.15 -24.57 -28.79
C SER A 946 13.96 -23.21 -29.46
N PHE A 947 12.72 -22.89 -29.83
CA PHE A 947 12.36 -21.55 -30.31
C PHE A 947 12.89 -20.48 -29.34
N PRO A 948 13.48 -19.38 -29.83
CA PRO A 948 13.95 -18.30 -28.97
C PRO A 948 12.75 -17.71 -28.21
N SER A 949 12.90 -17.55 -26.89
CA SER A 949 11.92 -16.82 -26.09
C SER A 949 11.95 -15.33 -26.47
N VAL A 950 10.85 -14.62 -26.28
CA VAL A 950 10.77 -13.17 -26.55
C VAL A 950 11.86 -12.41 -25.76
N SER A 951 12.21 -12.87 -24.56
CA SER A 951 13.37 -12.38 -23.79
C SER A 951 14.68 -12.50 -24.57
N SER A 952 14.99 -13.70 -25.09
CA SER A 952 16.26 -13.93 -25.81
C SER A 952 16.41 -13.13 -27.11
N VAL A 953 15.30 -12.84 -27.82
CA VAL A 953 15.31 -11.93 -28.98
C VAL A 953 15.53 -10.48 -28.53
N ARG A 954 14.88 -10.07 -27.43
CA ARG A 954 15.03 -8.75 -26.81
C ARG A 954 16.46 -8.49 -26.33
N GLU A 955 17.06 -9.44 -25.61
CA GLU A 955 18.46 -9.40 -25.15
C GLU A 955 19.46 -9.31 -26.31
N ALA A 956 19.17 -9.96 -27.45
CA ALA A 956 20.01 -9.88 -28.65
C ALA A 956 19.88 -8.51 -29.35
N TYR A 957 18.66 -7.95 -29.41
CA TYR A 957 18.40 -6.61 -29.93
C TYR A 957 19.07 -5.53 -29.09
N ASP A 958 18.85 -5.55 -27.77
CA ASP A 958 19.39 -4.56 -26.85
C ASP A 958 20.94 -4.64 -26.78
N ARG A 959 21.53 -5.84 -26.97
CA ARG A 959 22.99 -5.98 -27.14
C ARG A 959 23.48 -5.35 -28.44
N ALA A 960 22.84 -5.61 -29.58
CA ALA A 960 23.21 -5.01 -30.86
C ALA A 960 23.07 -3.47 -30.86
N MET A 961 22.06 -2.95 -30.14
CA MET A 961 21.89 -1.53 -29.87
C MET A 961 23.06 -0.95 -29.06
N TRP A 962 23.44 -1.60 -27.96
CA TRP A 962 24.57 -1.14 -27.12
C TRP A 962 25.92 -1.27 -27.82
N ASP A 963 26.17 -2.33 -28.60
CA ASP A 963 27.38 -2.49 -29.39
C ASP A 963 27.51 -1.37 -30.45
N ALA A 964 26.40 -0.95 -31.06
CA ALA A 964 26.38 0.18 -32.00
C ALA A 964 26.62 1.54 -31.30
N ILE A 965 25.97 1.77 -30.14
CA ILE A 965 26.19 2.98 -29.32
C ILE A 965 27.65 3.09 -28.89
N LEU A 966 28.25 2.00 -28.41
CA LEU A 966 29.66 1.96 -28.00
C LEU A 966 30.62 2.07 -29.21
N GLY A 967 30.20 1.63 -30.39
CA GLY A 967 30.94 1.81 -31.65
C GLY A 967 30.96 3.26 -32.15
N GLU A 968 29.87 4.03 -32.00
CA GLU A 968 29.81 5.43 -32.42
C GLU A 968 30.36 6.41 -31.37
N LEU A 969 30.10 6.18 -30.08
CA LEU A 969 30.41 7.13 -28.99
C LEU A 969 31.60 6.73 -28.12
N GLY A 970 32.04 5.46 -28.18
CA GLY A 970 33.00 4.89 -27.23
C GLY A 970 32.43 4.70 -25.81
N PRO A 971 33.18 4.01 -24.92
CA PRO A 971 32.78 3.84 -23.53
C PRO A 971 32.84 5.17 -22.76
N ALA A 972 31.90 5.37 -21.83
CA ALA A 972 31.87 6.53 -20.95
C ALA A 972 33.18 6.73 -20.15
N GLU A 973 33.61 7.98 -19.99
CA GLU A 973 34.86 8.30 -19.29
C GLU A 973 34.86 7.83 -17.82
N PRO A 974 35.92 7.13 -17.36
CA PRO A 974 36.02 6.75 -15.95
C PRO A 974 36.18 7.98 -15.04
N ARG A 975 35.53 7.94 -13.88
CA ARG A 975 35.54 9.03 -12.90
C ARG A 975 36.97 9.41 -12.48
N PRO A 976 37.34 10.71 -12.46
CA PRO A 976 38.70 11.13 -12.18
C PRO A 976 39.17 10.73 -10.75
N PRO A 977 40.45 10.34 -10.59
CA PRO A 977 40.99 9.92 -9.30
C PRO A 977 41.13 11.11 -8.34
N LYS A 978 40.65 10.95 -7.10
CA LYS A 978 40.68 12.01 -6.08
C LYS A 978 42.09 12.23 -5.52
N LYS A 979 42.54 13.48 -5.51
CA LYS A 979 43.71 13.93 -4.74
C LYS A 979 43.47 13.76 -3.23
N PRO A 980 44.50 13.41 -2.42
CA PRO A 980 44.33 13.11 -1.01
C PRO A 980 43.94 14.36 -0.19
N LEU A 981 42.92 14.21 0.66
CA LEU A 981 42.31 15.28 1.46
C LEU A 981 42.78 15.34 2.93
N ASN A 982 43.78 14.54 3.32
CA ASN A 982 44.29 14.49 4.70
C ASN A 982 45.68 15.17 4.79
N PRO A 983 45.83 16.30 5.51
CA PRO A 983 47.11 17.03 5.58
C PRO A 983 48.21 16.22 6.28
N PHE A 984 47.85 15.32 7.22
CA PHE A 984 48.83 14.46 7.87
C PHE A 984 49.49 13.47 6.90
N LEU A 985 48.83 13.07 5.80
CA LEU A 985 49.44 12.19 4.80
C LEU A 985 50.49 12.92 3.94
N LEU A 986 50.32 14.23 3.75
CA LEU A 986 51.28 15.08 3.06
C LEU A 986 52.48 15.35 3.98
N TYR A 987 52.24 15.80 5.21
CA TYR A 987 53.27 15.93 6.24
C TYR A 987 54.03 14.61 6.47
N GLN A 988 53.33 13.48 6.48
CA GLN A 988 53.95 12.16 6.60
C GLN A 988 54.92 11.87 5.44
N LYS A 989 54.60 12.26 4.19
CA LYS A 989 55.48 12.03 3.04
C LYS A 989 56.87 12.63 3.27
N ASP A 990 56.90 13.85 3.81
CA ASP A 990 58.13 14.64 3.93
C ASP A 990 58.87 14.33 5.25
N TYR A 991 58.15 14.28 6.38
CA TYR A 991 58.74 14.10 7.71
C TYR A 991 58.96 12.63 8.12
N TRP A 992 58.47 11.63 7.37
CA TRP A 992 58.68 10.20 7.69
C TRP A 992 60.17 9.83 7.82
N HIS A 993 61.03 10.37 6.95
CA HIS A 993 62.46 10.06 6.96
C HIS A 993 63.18 10.72 8.15
N ILE A 994 62.78 11.95 8.51
CA ILE A 994 63.31 12.69 9.67
C ILE A 994 62.94 11.97 10.96
N CYS A 995 61.65 11.68 11.14
CA CYS A 995 61.11 10.97 12.30
C CYS A 995 61.73 9.58 12.44
N LYS A 996 61.83 8.81 11.34
CA LYS A 996 62.47 7.51 11.34
C LYS A 996 63.91 7.59 11.84
N ASN A 997 64.72 8.52 11.32
CA ASN A 997 66.12 8.65 11.71
C ASN A 997 66.25 9.01 13.19
N GLN A 998 65.37 9.87 13.71
CA GLN A 998 65.31 10.21 15.14
C GLN A 998 64.95 8.98 16.00
N CYS A 999 63.95 8.18 15.61
CA CYS A 999 63.58 6.95 16.33
C CYS A 999 64.65 5.85 16.25
N ASP A 1000 65.28 5.68 15.08
CA ASP A 1000 66.42 4.76 14.89
C ASP A 1000 67.56 5.17 15.84
N GLU A 1001 67.91 6.47 15.92
CA GLU A 1001 68.98 6.98 16.78
C GLU A 1001 68.65 6.91 18.28
N SER A 1002 67.45 7.32 18.70
CA SER A 1002 67.01 7.15 20.09
C SER A 1002 67.01 5.67 20.52
N ARG A 1003 66.75 4.72 19.61
CA ARG A 1003 66.92 3.30 19.91
C ARG A 1003 68.38 2.85 19.94
N ARG A 1004 69.26 3.34 19.07
CA ARG A 1004 70.71 3.07 19.16
C ARG A 1004 71.26 3.47 20.53
N VAL A 1005 70.97 4.70 20.96
CA VAL A 1005 71.40 5.24 22.26
C VAL A 1005 70.83 4.43 23.43
N SER A 1006 69.53 4.13 23.43
CA SER A 1006 68.89 3.39 24.54
C SER A 1006 69.16 1.88 24.56
N THR A 1007 69.74 1.29 23.50
CA THR A 1007 70.08 -0.14 23.44
C THR A 1007 71.59 -0.43 23.31
N GLY A 1008 72.43 0.61 23.26
CA GLY A 1008 73.89 0.47 23.12
C GLY A 1008 74.36 -0.14 21.80
N ASN A 1009 73.48 -0.29 20.80
CA ASN A 1009 73.74 -1.02 19.57
C ASN A 1009 73.60 -0.11 18.34
N ALA A 1010 74.73 0.24 17.71
CA ALA A 1010 74.80 1.12 16.54
C ALA A 1010 73.96 0.67 15.32
N ASN A 1011 73.62 -0.63 15.23
CA ASN A 1011 72.80 -1.18 14.14
C ASN A 1011 71.31 -1.32 14.49
N ALA A 1012 70.88 -0.87 15.68
CA ALA A 1012 69.47 -0.87 16.05
C ALA A 1012 68.64 0.07 15.15
N LYS A 1013 67.36 -0.30 14.97
CA LYS A 1013 66.34 0.44 14.20
C LYS A 1013 65.00 0.32 14.89
N ALA A 1014 64.15 1.33 14.77
CA ALA A 1014 62.82 1.37 15.36
C ALA A 1014 61.80 0.56 14.53
N PRO A 1015 60.83 -0.11 15.18
CA PRO A 1015 59.75 -0.77 14.47
C PRO A 1015 58.80 0.27 13.85
N ARG A 1016 58.16 -0.09 12.73
CA ARG A 1016 57.38 0.84 11.91
C ARG A 1016 56.24 1.55 12.65
N ASP A 1017 55.69 0.91 13.67
CA ASP A 1017 54.57 1.45 14.45
C ASP A 1017 55.00 2.45 15.54
N GLU A 1018 56.24 2.37 16.01
CA GLU A 1018 56.82 3.37 16.91
C GLU A 1018 57.12 4.67 16.15
N ILE A 1019 57.68 4.54 14.94
CA ILE A 1019 57.87 5.67 14.00
C ILE A 1019 56.52 6.32 13.66
N ARG A 1020 55.45 5.53 13.46
CA ARG A 1020 54.09 6.06 13.26
C ARG A 1020 53.57 6.85 14.48
N GLN A 1021 53.80 6.37 15.70
CA GLN A 1021 53.39 7.07 16.92
C GLN A 1021 54.18 8.37 17.11
N ALA A 1022 55.50 8.34 16.94
CA ALA A 1022 56.36 9.51 17.02
C ALA A 1022 55.99 10.57 15.96
N LEU A 1023 55.78 10.18 14.70
CA LEU A 1023 55.38 11.10 13.63
C LEU A 1023 53.98 11.69 13.88
N GLY A 1024 53.06 10.88 14.40
CA GLY A 1024 51.74 11.32 14.85
C GLY A 1024 51.76 12.17 16.13
N GLN A 1025 52.90 12.27 16.83
CA GLN A 1025 53.14 13.23 17.93
C GLN A 1025 53.77 14.51 17.36
N MET A 1026 54.80 14.40 16.51
CA MET A 1026 55.42 15.53 15.80
C MET A 1026 54.39 16.40 15.06
N TRP A 1027 53.41 15.81 14.37
CA TRP A 1027 52.34 16.57 13.71
C TRP A 1027 51.42 17.35 14.68
N ARG A 1028 51.19 16.83 15.90
CA ARG A 1028 50.36 17.51 16.91
C ARG A 1028 51.11 18.67 17.57
N ASP A 1029 52.41 18.48 17.80
CA ASP A 1029 53.27 19.42 18.50
C ASP A 1029 53.94 20.44 17.55
N ALA A 1030 53.87 20.22 16.24
CA ALA A 1030 54.38 21.14 15.22
C ALA A 1030 53.75 22.54 15.37
N PRO A 1031 54.54 23.63 15.31
CA PRO A 1031 54.01 24.99 15.29
C PRO A 1031 53.17 25.27 14.03
N GLY A 1032 52.42 26.37 14.04
CA GLY A 1032 51.39 26.67 13.04
C GLY A 1032 51.93 26.93 11.63
N ASP A 1033 53.08 27.59 11.56
CA ASP A 1033 53.89 27.81 10.35
C ASP A 1033 54.27 26.53 9.61
N ILE A 1034 54.62 25.45 10.32
CA ILE A 1034 54.94 24.15 9.72
C ILE A 1034 53.67 23.43 9.24
N ARG A 1035 52.52 23.68 9.86
CA ARG A 1035 51.24 23.03 9.50
C ARG A 1035 50.47 23.75 8.39
N GLN A 1036 50.59 25.08 8.31
CA GLN A 1036 49.78 25.90 7.40
C GLN A 1036 49.96 25.53 5.91
N PRO A 1037 51.17 25.30 5.36
CA PRO A 1037 51.35 24.93 3.95
C PRO A 1037 50.61 23.63 3.57
N TYR A 1038 50.55 22.66 4.48
CA TYR A 1038 49.80 21.42 4.27
C TYR A 1038 48.29 21.63 4.35
N LEU A 1039 47.80 22.52 5.22
CA LEU A 1039 46.38 22.88 5.27
C LEU A 1039 45.97 23.61 3.98
N ASP A 1040 46.77 24.57 3.53
CA ASP A 1040 46.55 25.33 2.31
C ASP A 1040 46.56 24.41 1.08
N GLN A 1041 47.52 23.49 0.99
CA GLN A 1041 47.56 22.47 -0.08
C GLN A 1041 46.33 21.55 -0.08
N ILE A 1042 45.73 21.26 1.08
CA ILE A 1042 44.45 20.54 1.16
C ILE A 1042 43.26 21.41 0.70
N THR A 1043 43.27 22.73 0.90
CA THR A 1043 42.24 23.61 0.30
C THR A 1043 42.33 23.63 -1.23
N VAL A 1044 43.54 23.60 -1.78
CA VAL A 1044 43.79 23.48 -3.23
C VAL A 1044 43.32 22.11 -3.74
N HIS A 1045 43.75 21.00 -3.12
CA HIS A 1045 43.30 19.65 -3.49
C HIS A 1045 41.77 19.49 -3.43
N ARG A 1046 41.08 20.18 -2.51
CA ARG A 1046 39.62 20.20 -2.47
C ARG A 1046 39.06 20.87 -3.72
N ARG A 1047 39.44 22.13 -3.99
CA ARG A 1047 38.99 22.88 -5.18
C ARG A 1047 39.28 22.12 -6.47
N GLU A 1048 40.48 21.55 -6.62
CA GLU A 1048 40.85 20.77 -7.80
C GLU A 1048 40.01 19.50 -7.94
N ASN A 1049 39.72 18.78 -6.84
CA ASN A 1049 38.85 17.59 -6.87
C ASN A 1049 37.41 17.96 -7.28
N ASP A 1050 36.90 19.07 -6.76
CA ASP A 1050 35.53 19.54 -7.02
C ASP A 1050 35.41 20.02 -8.48
N GLU A 1051 36.35 20.85 -8.97
CA GLU A 1051 36.44 21.25 -10.39
C GLU A 1051 36.59 20.06 -11.35
N SER A 1052 37.41 19.06 -10.98
CA SER A 1052 37.62 17.86 -11.80
C SER A 1052 36.37 16.99 -11.86
N LEU A 1053 35.61 16.94 -10.75
CA LEU A 1053 34.36 16.21 -10.68
C LEU A 1053 33.26 16.90 -11.50
N GLU A 1054 33.14 18.22 -11.43
CA GLU A 1054 32.11 18.97 -12.18
C GLU A 1054 32.34 18.85 -13.69
N LYS A 1055 33.59 19.07 -14.15
CA LYS A 1055 33.99 18.88 -15.55
C LYS A 1055 33.74 17.44 -16.04
N TRP A 1056 33.80 16.43 -15.17
CA TRP A 1056 33.44 15.05 -15.51
C TRP A 1056 31.92 14.86 -15.59
N LYS A 1057 31.12 15.43 -14.68
CA LYS A 1057 29.65 15.41 -14.80
C LYS A 1057 29.18 16.02 -16.13
N GLU A 1058 29.73 17.18 -16.50
CA GLU A 1058 29.41 17.87 -17.76
C GLU A 1058 29.62 16.95 -18.97
N ARG A 1059 30.75 16.22 -19.02
CA ARG A 1059 31.04 15.27 -20.10
C ARG A 1059 30.19 14.00 -20.05
N ILE A 1060 29.81 13.50 -18.87
CA ILE A 1060 28.89 12.37 -18.74
C ILE A 1060 27.47 12.76 -19.19
N ILE A 1061 26.96 13.92 -18.79
CA ILE A 1061 25.65 14.43 -19.24
C ILE A 1061 25.62 14.58 -20.77
N GLU A 1062 26.70 15.07 -21.38
CA GLU A 1062 26.81 15.17 -22.84
C GLU A 1062 26.95 13.81 -23.54
N TRP A 1063 27.62 12.83 -22.92
CA TRP A 1063 27.72 11.45 -23.43
C TRP A 1063 26.38 10.70 -23.30
N GLU A 1064 25.64 10.89 -22.20
CA GLU A 1064 24.27 10.40 -22.02
C GLU A 1064 23.33 11.03 -23.06
N ARG A 1065 23.38 12.36 -23.23
CA ARG A 1065 22.59 13.08 -24.24
C ARG A 1065 22.81 12.50 -25.65
N LYS A 1066 24.07 12.30 -26.05
CA LYS A 1066 24.43 11.64 -27.31
C LYS A 1066 24.00 10.18 -27.37
N THR A 1067 24.06 9.46 -26.26
CA THR A 1067 23.61 8.06 -26.18
C THR A 1067 22.13 7.94 -26.53
N TYR A 1068 21.27 8.85 -26.07
CA TYR A 1068 19.87 8.91 -26.51
C TYR A 1068 19.75 9.25 -28.01
N GLU A 1069 20.50 10.24 -28.52
CA GLU A 1069 20.47 10.59 -29.96
C GLU A 1069 20.89 9.44 -30.89
N VAL A 1070 21.89 8.64 -30.49
CA VAL A 1070 22.33 7.45 -31.25
C VAL A 1070 21.35 6.29 -31.07
N LYS A 1071 20.84 6.06 -29.85
CA LYS A 1071 19.84 5.04 -29.55
C LYS A 1071 18.56 5.24 -30.37
N ASP A 1072 18.01 6.44 -30.38
CA ASP A 1072 16.76 6.73 -31.10
C ASP A 1072 16.95 6.60 -32.62
N ARG A 1073 18.09 7.08 -33.15
CA ARG A 1073 18.47 6.88 -34.56
C ARG A 1073 18.61 5.40 -34.92
N TRP A 1074 19.24 4.60 -34.06
CA TRP A 1074 19.46 3.17 -34.28
C TRP A 1074 18.16 2.37 -34.21
N CYS A 1075 17.30 2.63 -33.22
CA CYS A 1075 15.97 2.03 -33.10
C CYS A 1075 15.03 2.40 -34.27
N ALA A 1076 15.12 3.64 -34.77
CA ALA A 1076 14.34 4.06 -35.95
C ALA A 1076 14.83 3.38 -37.24
N ALA A 1077 16.14 3.15 -37.38
CA ALA A 1077 16.72 2.42 -38.51
C ALA A 1077 16.55 0.90 -38.41
N ASN A 1078 16.39 0.35 -37.20
CA ASN A 1078 16.24 -1.07 -36.92
C ASN A 1078 15.01 -1.31 -36.01
N PRO A 1079 13.77 -1.24 -36.52
CA PRO A 1079 12.58 -1.54 -35.72
C PRO A 1079 12.64 -2.95 -35.12
N PHE A 1080 12.24 -3.10 -33.85
CA PHE A 1080 12.30 -4.38 -33.14
C PHE A 1080 11.55 -5.51 -33.89
N GLU A 1081 10.39 -5.21 -34.45
CA GLU A 1081 9.58 -6.13 -35.26
C GLU A 1081 10.36 -6.68 -36.49
N ALA A 1082 11.13 -5.82 -37.17
CA ALA A 1082 11.94 -6.23 -38.31
C ALA A 1082 13.15 -7.10 -37.87
N PHE A 1083 13.73 -6.80 -36.70
CA PHE A 1083 14.79 -7.60 -36.09
C PHE A 1083 14.28 -8.97 -35.63
N GLU A 1084 13.09 -9.03 -35.04
CA GLU A 1084 12.41 -10.27 -34.64
C GLU A 1084 12.11 -11.14 -35.86
N ILE A 1085 11.51 -10.59 -36.93
CA ILE A 1085 11.27 -11.32 -38.19
C ILE A 1085 12.58 -11.87 -38.78
N GLN A 1086 13.67 -11.10 -38.74
CA GLN A 1086 14.99 -11.61 -39.18
C GLN A 1086 15.52 -12.73 -38.27
N ALA A 1087 15.36 -12.62 -36.95
CA ALA A 1087 15.77 -13.66 -36.00
C ALA A 1087 14.98 -14.96 -36.21
N THR A 1088 13.65 -14.88 -36.36
CA THR A 1088 12.79 -16.04 -36.66
C THR A 1088 13.15 -16.67 -38.00
N LYS A 1089 13.36 -15.87 -39.05
CA LYS A 1089 13.78 -16.38 -40.37
C LYS A 1089 15.13 -17.07 -40.30
N LYS A 1090 16.13 -16.46 -39.66
CA LYS A 1090 17.49 -17.01 -39.52
C LYS A 1090 17.50 -18.30 -38.69
N HIS A 1091 16.54 -18.46 -37.77
CA HIS A 1091 16.30 -19.72 -37.06
C HIS A 1091 15.69 -20.78 -37.98
N LEU A 1092 14.69 -20.45 -38.80
CA LEU A 1092 14.10 -21.36 -39.79
C LEU A 1092 15.14 -21.82 -40.84
N ASP A 1093 15.90 -20.89 -41.41
CA ASP A 1093 16.97 -21.18 -42.37
C ASP A 1093 18.04 -22.12 -41.76
N SER A 1094 18.27 -22.04 -40.43
CA SER A 1094 19.20 -22.92 -39.71
C SER A 1094 18.67 -24.35 -39.46
N ILE A 1095 17.36 -24.55 -39.54
CA ILE A 1095 16.70 -25.86 -39.39
C ILE A 1095 16.73 -26.61 -40.73
N ASP A 1096 16.32 -25.96 -41.83
CA ASP A 1096 16.38 -26.56 -43.17
C ASP A 1096 17.81 -26.92 -43.57
N GLY A 1097 18.80 -26.11 -43.17
CA GLY A 1097 20.23 -26.36 -43.40
C GLY A 1097 20.80 -27.63 -42.74
N GLN A 1098 20.08 -28.28 -41.82
CA GLN A 1098 20.50 -29.54 -41.19
C GLN A 1098 19.79 -30.79 -41.75
N GLY A 1099 18.78 -30.64 -42.60
CA GLY A 1099 17.96 -31.76 -43.08
C GLY A 1099 18.54 -32.57 -44.26
N SER A 1100 19.60 -32.10 -44.91
CA SER A 1100 20.01 -32.56 -46.25
C SER A 1100 21.01 -33.72 -46.29
N ASN A 1101 21.14 -34.53 -45.23
CA ASN A 1101 22.19 -35.57 -45.17
C ASN A 1101 21.81 -36.88 -44.45
N ALA A 1102 20.60 -37.38 -44.69
CA ALA A 1102 20.22 -38.78 -44.43
C ALA A 1102 19.19 -39.24 -45.49
N GLY A 1103 19.46 -40.37 -46.15
CA GLY A 1103 18.57 -40.94 -47.18
C GLY A 1103 17.81 -42.16 -46.68
N GLY A 1104 16.60 -42.38 -47.22
CA GLY A 1104 15.76 -43.54 -46.94
C GLY A 1104 14.28 -43.21 -47.12
N ASP A 1105 13.59 -43.92 -48.01
CA ASP A 1105 12.17 -43.70 -48.30
C ASP A 1105 11.26 -44.07 -47.11
N VAL A 1106 10.16 -43.32 -46.96
CA VAL A 1106 8.79 -43.82 -47.18
C VAL A 1106 7.84 -42.62 -47.30
N GLU A 1107 6.84 -42.76 -48.17
CA GLU A 1107 5.89 -41.74 -48.61
C GLU A 1107 4.68 -41.57 -47.67
N LEU A 1108 4.22 -40.34 -47.40
CA LEU A 1108 2.79 -39.95 -47.45
C LEU A 1108 2.51 -38.43 -47.28
N GLY A 1109 1.71 -37.84 -48.18
CA GLY A 1109 0.59 -36.99 -47.78
C GLY A 1109 0.80 -35.53 -47.30
N ARG A 1110 1.49 -34.65 -48.05
CA ARG A 1110 1.37 -33.18 -47.82
C ARG A 1110 -0.04 -32.66 -48.14
N LYS A 1111 -0.68 -31.95 -47.18
CA LYS A 1111 -1.66 -30.88 -47.47
C LYS A 1111 -1.45 -29.68 -46.54
N VAL A 1112 -0.71 -28.68 -47.03
CA VAL A 1112 -0.57 -27.37 -46.39
C VAL A 1112 -1.82 -26.54 -46.71
N ARG A 1113 -2.33 -25.80 -45.72
CA ARG A 1113 -3.06 -24.55 -45.95
C ARG A 1113 -2.31 -23.42 -45.25
N LYS A 1114 -2.15 -22.31 -45.96
CA LYS A 1114 -1.59 -21.06 -45.42
C LYS A 1114 -2.49 -20.53 -44.29
N LEU A 1115 -1.87 -19.80 -43.38
CA LEU A 1115 -2.49 -18.62 -42.77
C LEU A 1115 -1.92 -17.38 -43.49
N GLU A 1116 -2.82 -16.50 -43.88
CA GLU A 1116 -2.62 -15.07 -44.10
C GLU A 1116 -3.49 -14.36 -43.06
#